data_AF-A0A378YQR7-F1
#
_entry.id   AF-A0A378YQR7-F1
#
_cell.length_a   1.000
_cell.length_b   1.000
_cell.length_c   1.000
_cell.angle_alpha   90.00
_cell.angle_beta   90.00
_cell.angle_gamma   90.00
#
_symmetry.space_group_name_H-M   'P 1'
#
loop_
_entity.id
_entity.type
_entity.pdbx_description
1 polymer ?
#
loop_
_entity_poly.entity_id
_entity_poly.type
_entity_poly.pdbx_seq_one_letter_code
_entity_poly.pdbx_strand_id
1 'polypeptide(L)'
;MQPFSPNDYRKRVLAAVERRGGLEHSDAFELYDIPLDEATTLTDSEVEARIEEVWGFWQKQRDHPKYRVLAGLLVDGHEELSYPLLSAASRRVEADRVRQLRARREGERYEMLDTAIERMVNRHGGIPAAKLPGLEDIGKLSGLDADEIAARLRRHRILDETPTAAAPPTTEVTAQRRQQIRQLLTEYERLLPGDPVPTLLVLLGLDYARAHETAEIRLRAEALRARTRELPPGRVRVVLDELLVHVQDLLEPGGHTVDDYLRAIAADVADQLRPQVRAAILVEDQLVEADYDFLVHEAIAGGLDHSTAQQVVIGLATELGSTVEGVTGGPNAGARGAARGTSAPGVGQSGAGHDGSRGGPAPAGSAHGSTHATEAPDGAAQGSGYRTEGQGGSAHGFSRGGAARDASGHGSDHRGPGGGYGTPPAGHAHGGGTSSASPHPRAWEEPLKAARAALRAGHPRKAAHHVERARRAVDADGTGMTSVRPVAEEVDRVLAEAVVRWRSATVGCAGKRYVEALDHLQYLERHASDVPDPQGGRDLSQLLAEARAAIAEADRLLAAAPTGPLDTRMRAMRAVLDLCADHTGARAALAAVPIDPPGALTAIRQPNGTVTLTWEPSPTADVEYRVTRLQPDDSWRVVGRTRATELEDGGAPDGPLPIYGVVATLSGRTSDMSRTDAPSTPPPTPAPTPPTPGRIDITRPDRRAARAAARANASEGAGAAAAASTAAGSGTSGAGGAAIPAAATDTSTGAASPVAPGGAGAAAAATGAGAADPSGGAHASTGSSPHPGAAPSTDPAPSGIPVVENLAIRGDVLTFDWPLGVTEVMVVVRTDSPPVAPDDPDARAWKLTNTRYQIDGGGRLPADIPRPCHIAIASTRREPNGMLTVAVGFASSARTRWEA
;
A
#
# COMPACT_ATOMS: atom_id res chain seq x y z
N MET A 1 31.73 -15.65 43.60
CA MET A 1 30.34 -15.24 43.89
C MET A 1 30.30 -14.60 45.27
N GLN A 2 29.63 -13.46 45.45
CA GLN A 2 29.51 -12.81 46.78
C GLN A 2 28.40 -13.45 47.64
N PRO A 3 28.48 -13.38 48.98
CA PRO A 3 27.39 -13.79 49.87
C PRO A 3 26.10 -13.00 49.60
N PHE A 4 24.95 -13.64 49.68
CA PHE A 4 23.67 -12.99 49.43
C PHE A 4 23.33 -11.99 50.56
N SER A 5 22.79 -10.84 50.17
CA SER A 5 22.37 -9.80 51.10
C SER A 5 20.94 -9.37 50.78
N PRO A 6 19.93 -9.79 51.57
CA PRO A 6 18.52 -9.44 51.37
C PRO A 6 18.24 -7.92 51.26
N ASN A 7 19.09 -7.08 51.85
CA ASN A 7 18.95 -5.62 51.80
C ASN A 7 19.68 -4.99 50.61
N ASP A 8 20.73 -5.62 50.06
CA ASP A 8 21.34 -5.21 48.81
C ASP A 8 20.50 -5.67 47.61
N TYR A 9 20.09 -6.94 47.60
CA TYR A 9 19.28 -7.55 46.54
C TYR A 9 17.98 -6.77 46.25
N ARG A 10 17.29 -6.26 47.30
CA ARG A 10 16.11 -5.39 47.14
C ARG A 10 16.40 -4.04 46.46
N LYS A 11 17.63 -3.52 46.57
CA LYS A 11 18.07 -2.22 46.03
C LYS A 11 18.70 -2.36 44.64
N ARG A 12 19.50 -3.39 44.44
CA ARG A 12 20.25 -3.65 43.20
C ARG A 12 19.42 -4.41 42.17
N VAL A 13 18.79 -5.53 42.57
CA VAL A 13 18.02 -6.39 41.66
C VAL A 13 16.54 -5.98 41.62
N LEU A 14 15.75 -6.22 42.68
CA LEU A 14 14.29 -6.01 42.60
C LEU A 14 13.90 -4.58 42.22
N ALA A 15 14.59 -3.56 42.74
CA ALA A 15 14.31 -2.17 42.36
C ALA A 15 14.77 -1.80 40.93
N ALA A 16 15.62 -2.60 40.27
CA ALA A 16 15.96 -2.45 38.86
C ALA A 16 14.96 -3.19 37.96
N VAL A 17 14.61 -4.43 38.30
CA VAL A 17 13.57 -5.23 37.63
C VAL A 17 12.23 -4.47 37.60
N GLU A 18 11.81 -3.95 38.75
CA GLU A 18 10.58 -3.13 38.90
C GLU A 18 10.65 -1.86 38.02
N ARG A 19 11.80 -1.16 37.99
CA ARG A 19 11.99 0.07 37.21
C ARG A 19 11.96 -0.18 35.70
N ARG A 20 12.36 -1.38 35.26
CA ARG A 20 12.30 -1.81 33.85
C ARG A 20 10.95 -2.44 33.47
N GLY A 21 9.96 -2.43 34.36
CA GLY A 21 8.62 -2.93 34.05
C GLY A 21 8.45 -4.45 34.12
N GLY A 22 9.28 -5.16 34.90
CA GLY A 22 9.03 -6.56 35.25
C GLY A 22 10.05 -7.58 34.73
N LEU A 23 9.66 -8.85 34.77
CA LEU A 23 10.54 -10.00 34.57
C LEU A 23 11.06 -10.08 33.12
N GLU A 24 10.20 -9.81 32.14
CA GLU A 24 10.49 -9.85 30.69
C GLU A 24 11.78 -9.10 30.29
N HIS A 25 12.12 -8.06 31.04
CA HIS A 25 13.24 -7.16 30.78
C HIS A 25 14.54 -7.57 31.51
N SER A 26 14.54 -8.68 32.24
CA SER A 26 15.61 -9.13 33.15
C SER A 26 16.05 -10.55 32.80
N ASP A 27 17.23 -10.99 33.24
CA ASP A 27 17.75 -12.34 32.94
C ASP A 27 18.01 -13.18 34.21
N ALA A 28 18.07 -14.50 34.04
CA ALA A 28 18.16 -15.43 35.17
C ALA A 28 19.42 -15.20 36.05
N PHE A 29 20.55 -14.79 35.46
CA PHE A 29 21.77 -14.47 36.21
C PHE A 29 21.57 -13.22 37.10
N GLU A 30 20.90 -12.19 36.58
CA GLU A 30 20.53 -11.01 37.37
C GLU A 30 19.50 -11.35 38.47
N LEU A 31 18.47 -12.14 38.13
CA LEU A 31 17.40 -12.50 39.07
C LEU A 31 17.90 -13.35 40.23
N TYR A 32 18.71 -14.38 39.99
CA TYR A 32 19.27 -15.21 41.07
C TYR A 32 20.56 -14.64 41.70
N ASP A 33 20.96 -13.42 41.34
CA ASP A 33 22.18 -12.76 41.83
C ASP A 33 23.45 -13.65 41.68
N ILE A 34 23.62 -14.21 40.48
CA ILE A 34 24.74 -15.05 40.06
C ILE A 34 25.59 -14.29 39.04
N PRO A 35 26.90 -14.08 39.30
CA PRO A 35 27.76 -13.34 38.38
C PRO A 35 27.97 -14.09 37.06
N LEU A 36 27.53 -13.46 35.96
CA LEU A 36 27.60 -13.97 34.59
C LEU A 36 29.02 -14.33 34.13
N ASP A 37 30.04 -13.66 34.69
CA ASP A 37 31.44 -13.89 34.34
C ASP A 37 32.03 -15.14 35.03
N GLU A 38 31.47 -15.54 36.18
CA GLU A 38 31.85 -16.76 36.90
C GLU A 38 31.03 -18.00 36.46
N ALA A 39 30.13 -17.86 35.49
CA ALA A 39 29.19 -18.91 35.07
C ALA A 39 29.89 -20.21 34.61
N THR A 40 31.14 -20.14 34.15
CA THR A 40 31.99 -21.27 33.74
C THR A 40 32.78 -21.91 34.89
N THR A 41 32.98 -21.19 36.00
CA THR A 41 33.85 -21.57 37.13
C THR A 41 33.10 -21.98 38.39
N LEU A 42 31.88 -21.47 38.61
CA LEU A 42 31.02 -21.89 39.73
C LEU A 42 30.59 -23.35 39.57
N THR A 43 30.58 -24.10 40.67
CA THR A 43 30.05 -25.46 40.73
C THR A 43 28.52 -25.46 40.76
N ASP A 44 27.91 -26.57 40.34
CA ASP A 44 26.45 -26.70 40.28
C ASP A 44 25.83 -26.60 41.70
N SER A 45 26.49 -27.16 42.72
CA SER A 45 26.10 -27.05 44.12
C SER A 45 26.16 -25.62 44.70
N GLU A 46 27.08 -24.77 44.23
CA GLU A 46 27.13 -23.36 44.66
C GLU A 46 25.97 -22.57 44.04
N VAL A 47 25.64 -22.87 42.78
CA VAL A 47 24.54 -22.25 42.05
C VAL A 47 23.18 -22.69 42.61
N GLU A 48 23.01 -23.98 42.89
CA GLU A 48 21.82 -24.56 43.52
C GLU A 48 21.55 -23.92 44.89
N ALA A 49 22.55 -23.84 45.77
CA ALA A 49 22.42 -23.19 47.07
C ALA A 49 22.04 -21.69 46.97
N ARG A 50 22.55 -20.97 45.95
CA ARG A 50 22.16 -19.58 45.66
C ARG A 50 20.71 -19.49 45.16
N ILE A 51 20.29 -20.41 44.29
CA ILE A 51 18.92 -20.48 43.77
C ILE A 51 17.92 -20.72 44.91
N GLU A 52 18.21 -21.66 45.84
CA GLU A 52 17.40 -21.90 47.04
C GLU A 52 17.35 -20.67 47.97
N GLU A 53 18.51 -20.06 48.25
CA GLU A 53 18.64 -18.90 49.13
C GLU A 53 17.80 -17.70 48.64
N VAL A 54 17.82 -17.44 47.33
CA VAL A 54 17.09 -16.35 46.67
C VAL A 54 15.59 -16.67 46.54
N TRP A 55 15.21 -17.90 46.18
CA TRP A 55 13.80 -18.30 46.10
C TRP A 55 13.13 -18.32 47.49
N GLY A 56 13.82 -18.87 48.48
CA GLY A 56 13.42 -18.82 49.89
C GLY A 56 13.42 -17.41 50.47
N PHE A 57 14.02 -16.41 49.79
CA PHE A 57 13.82 -14.99 50.06
C PHE A 57 12.58 -14.44 49.34
N TRP A 58 12.35 -14.75 48.06
CA TRP A 58 11.16 -14.31 47.31
C TRP A 58 9.84 -14.79 47.94
N GLN A 59 9.79 -16.03 48.41
CA GLN A 59 8.63 -16.56 49.16
C GLN A 59 8.30 -15.66 50.37
N LYS A 60 9.32 -15.23 51.12
CA LYS A 60 9.20 -14.31 52.26
C LYS A 60 8.91 -12.86 51.86
N GLN A 61 8.75 -12.55 50.57
CA GLN A 61 8.40 -11.23 50.04
C GLN A 61 7.06 -11.21 49.29
N ARG A 62 6.31 -12.31 49.23
CA ARG A 62 4.95 -12.34 48.62
C ARG A 62 3.97 -11.37 49.30
N ASP A 63 4.21 -10.98 50.56
CA ASP A 63 3.43 -9.96 51.29
C ASP A 63 4.10 -8.56 51.36
N HIS A 64 5.22 -8.34 50.66
CA HIS A 64 5.97 -7.09 50.76
C HIS A 64 5.20 -5.92 50.09
N PRO A 65 4.93 -4.80 50.77
CA PRO A 65 3.98 -3.78 50.30
C PRO A 65 4.35 -3.11 48.97
N LYS A 66 5.65 -3.11 48.60
CA LYS A 66 6.10 -2.65 47.28
C LYS A 66 6.32 -3.78 46.27
N TYR A 67 6.65 -4.99 46.70
CA TYR A 67 7.20 -6.05 45.82
C TYR A 67 6.35 -7.31 45.72
N ARG A 68 5.20 -7.38 46.42
CA ARG A 68 4.28 -8.53 46.43
C ARG A 68 3.94 -9.08 45.04
N VAL A 69 3.71 -8.22 44.05
CA VAL A 69 3.34 -8.65 42.68
C VAL A 69 4.55 -9.30 41.98
N LEU A 70 5.68 -8.60 41.91
CA LEU A 70 6.93 -9.11 41.34
C LEU A 70 7.42 -10.38 42.07
N ALA A 71 7.34 -10.43 43.41
CA ALA A 71 7.71 -11.59 44.21
C ALA A 71 6.74 -12.77 44.04
N GLY A 72 5.47 -12.53 43.72
CA GLY A 72 4.54 -13.58 43.30
C GLY A 72 5.02 -14.23 42.00
N LEU A 73 5.13 -13.42 40.94
CA LEU A 73 5.57 -13.87 39.61
C LEU A 73 6.94 -14.59 39.64
N LEU A 74 7.90 -14.09 40.43
CA LEU A 74 9.22 -14.72 40.60
C LEU A 74 9.17 -16.07 41.32
N VAL A 75 8.24 -16.27 42.27
CA VAL A 75 8.06 -17.59 42.92
C VAL A 75 7.29 -18.55 42.01
N ASP A 76 6.28 -18.04 41.30
CA ASP A 76 5.39 -18.87 40.47
C ASP A 76 6.08 -19.32 39.16
N GLY A 77 7.01 -18.52 38.61
CA GLY A 77 7.88 -18.88 37.48
C GLY A 77 9.22 -19.54 37.86
N HIS A 78 9.42 -19.94 39.11
CA HIS A 78 10.74 -20.36 39.61
C HIS A 78 11.34 -21.57 38.88
N GLU A 79 10.53 -22.56 38.50
CA GLU A 79 11.02 -23.77 37.83
C GLU A 79 11.61 -23.44 36.45
N GLU A 80 10.92 -22.61 35.66
CA GLU A 80 11.36 -22.18 34.33
C GLU A 80 12.59 -21.26 34.40
N LEU A 81 12.64 -20.36 35.39
CA LEU A 81 13.74 -19.40 35.57
C LEU A 81 15.03 -20.05 36.09
N SER A 82 14.93 -21.08 36.95
CA SER A 82 16.10 -21.76 37.53
C SER A 82 16.71 -22.81 36.59
N TYR A 83 15.87 -23.53 35.82
CA TYR A 83 16.28 -24.66 34.96
C TYR A 83 17.53 -24.41 34.08
N PRO A 84 17.70 -23.24 33.41
CA PRO A 84 18.89 -22.98 32.59
C PRO A 84 20.20 -22.90 33.38
N LEU A 85 20.15 -22.65 34.69
CA LEU A 85 21.33 -22.39 35.53
C LEU A 85 21.84 -23.63 36.27
N LEU A 86 20.99 -24.63 36.50
CA LEU A 86 21.26 -25.76 37.40
C LEU A 86 22.50 -26.58 37.00
N SER A 87 22.69 -26.87 35.71
CA SER A 87 23.83 -27.67 35.24
C SER A 87 24.94 -26.82 34.61
N ALA A 88 26.20 -27.22 34.80
CA ALA A 88 27.35 -26.54 34.19
C ALA A 88 27.34 -26.52 32.65
N ALA A 89 26.55 -27.40 32.01
CA ALA A 89 26.34 -27.38 30.56
C ALA A 89 25.28 -26.34 30.16
N SER A 90 24.10 -26.40 30.77
CA SER A 90 23.00 -25.46 30.53
C SER A 90 23.43 -24.01 30.83
N ARG A 91 24.09 -23.82 31.97
CA ARG A 91 24.54 -22.50 32.46
C ARG A 91 25.54 -21.82 31.52
N ARG A 92 26.33 -22.58 30.75
CA ARG A 92 27.22 -22.03 29.73
C ARG A 92 26.45 -21.53 28.51
N VAL A 93 25.50 -22.33 28.02
CA VAL A 93 24.65 -21.96 26.88
C VAL A 93 23.80 -20.73 27.21
N GLU A 94 23.17 -20.70 28.39
CA GLU A 94 22.40 -19.53 28.82
C GLU A 94 23.30 -18.32 29.12
N ALA A 95 24.50 -18.50 29.66
CA ALA A 95 25.44 -17.40 29.82
C ALA A 95 25.84 -16.76 28.48
N ASP A 96 26.11 -17.56 27.44
CA ASP A 96 26.42 -17.02 26.10
C ASP A 96 25.20 -16.36 25.44
N ARG A 97 24.00 -16.91 25.64
CA ARG A 97 22.73 -16.30 25.20
C ARG A 97 22.47 -14.96 25.91
N VAL A 98 22.69 -14.88 27.23
CA VAL A 98 22.54 -13.66 28.03
C VAL A 98 23.61 -12.63 27.70
N ARG A 99 24.86 -13.03 27.44
CA ARG A 99 25.91 -12.14 26.90
C ARG A 99 25.49 -11.54 25.56
N GLN A 100 24.97 -12.35 24.64
CA GLN A 100 24.45 -11.87 23.36
C GLN A 100 23.25 -10.94 23.53
N LEU A 101 22.31 -11.25 24.42
CA LEU A 101 21.13 -10.42 24.70
C LEU A 101 21.51 -9.07 25.34
N ARG A 102 22.45 -9.07 26.29
CA ARG A 102 22.98 -7.84 26.92
C ARG A 102 23.76 -7.01 25.91
N ALA A 103 24.66 -7.61 25.13
CA ALA A 103 25.42 -6.91 24.08
C ALA A 103 24.51 -6.36 22.96
N ARG A 104 23.41 -7.05 22.65
CA ARG A 104 22.38 -6.55 21.73
C ARG A 104 21.65 -5.33 22.31
N ARG A 105 21.13 -5.42 23.54
CA ARG A 105 20.48 -4.29 24.23
C ARG A 105 21.42 -3.09 24.40
N GLU A 106 22.70 -3.35 24.62
CA GLU A 106 23.74 -2.33 24.65
C GLU A 106 23.98 -1.70 23.27
N GLY A 107 24.03 -2.51 22.21
CA GLY A 107 24.03 -2.01 20.82
C GLY A 107 22.82 -1.13 20.51
N GLU A 108 21.61 -1.56 20.89
CA GLU A 108 20.35 -0.82 20.72
C GLU A 108 20.34 0.51 21.51
N ARG A 109 21.02 0.61 22.67
CA ARG A 109 21.27 1.91 23.34
C ARG A 109 22.13 2.85 22.49
N TYR A 110 23.20 2.33 21.88
CA TYR A 110 24.11 3.14 21.05
C TYR A 110 23.57 3.46 19.64
N GLU A 111 22.67 2.65 19.09
CA GLU A 111 22.19 2.71 17.70
C GLU A 111 21.66 4.10 17.30
N MET A 112 20.85 4.75 18.14
CA MET A 112 20.31 6.08 17.85
C MET A 112 21.38 7.18 17.82
N LEU A 113 22.39 7.07 18.70
CA LEU A 113 23.54 7.99 18.74
C LEU A 113 24.48 7.75 17.55
N ASP A 114 24.84 6.50 17.28
CA ASP A 114 25.72 6.13 16.16
C ASP A 114 25.09 6.49 14.81
N THR A 115 23.78 6.28 14.64
CA THR A 115 23.03 6.71 13.44
C THR A 115 23.04 8.23 13.26
N ALA A 116 22.95 9.00 14.35
CA ALA A 116 23.03 10.45 14.29
C ALA A 116 24.46 10.93 13.95
N ILE A 117 25.48 10.29 14.53
CA ILE A 117 26.89 10.55 14.22
C ILE A 117 27.20 10.23 12.76
N GLU A 118 26.80 9.05 12.25
CA GLU A 118 27.05 8.63 10.87
C GLU A 118 26.41 9.60 9.86
N ARG A 119 25.17 10.04 10.10
CA ARG A 119 24.50 11.06 9.28
C ARG A 119 25.25 12.40 9.27
N MET A 120 25.87 12.80 10.39
CA MET A 120 26.72 13.99 10.46
C MET A 120 28.03 13.79 9.69
N VAL A 121 28.72 12.68 9.92
CA VAL A 121 30.01 12.35 9.27
C VAL A 121 29.85 12.23 7.75
N ASN A 122 28.82 11.54 7.27
CA ASN A 122 28.57 11.38 5.83
C ASN A 122 28.15 12.69 5.14
N ARG A 123 27.65 13.68 5.88
CA ARG A 123 27.26 15.00 5.34
C ARG A 123 28.36 16.07 5.44
N HIS A 124 29.18 16.02 6.49
CA HIS A 124 30.12 17.10 6.83
C HIS A 124 31.60 16.65 6.89
N GLY A 125 31.91 15.36 6.73
CA GLY A 125 33.27 14.82 6.87
C GLY A 125 33.77 14.74 8.32
N GLY A 126 32.88 14.95 9.30
CA GLY A 126 33.15 15.01 10.73
C GLY A 126 31.93 15.46 11.52
N ILE A 127 32.09 15.71 12.82
CA ILE A 127 31.02 16.22 13.70
C ILE A 127 31.25 17.73 13.92
N PRO A 128 30.37 18.63 13.46
CA PRO A 128 30.51 20.05 13.75
C PRO A 128 30.39 20.35 15.25
N ALA A 129 31.29 21.15 15.81
CA ALA A 129 31.33 21.44 17.25
C ALA A 129 29.99 21.98 17.79
N ALA A 130 29.31 22.85 17.02
CA ALA A 130 27.99 23.40 17.33
C ALA A 130 26.83 22.37 17.37
N LYS A 131 27.08 21.10 17.04
CA LYS A 131 26.09 19.99 17.09
C LYS A 131 26.36 18.99 18.21
N LEU A 132 27.45 19.12 18.97
CA LEU A 132 27.78 18.24 20.09
C LEU A 132 26.66 18.18 21.16
N PRO A 133 26.05 19.29 21.62
CA PRO A 133 24.98 19.22 22.63
C PRO A 133 23.75 18.42 22.15
N GLY A 134 23.41 18.49 20.87
CA GLY A 134 22.31 17.72 20.29
C GLY A 134 22.61 16.21 20.24
N LEU A 135 23.87 15.82 20.05
CA LEU A 135 24.29 14.42 20.15
C LEU A 135 24.33 13.94 21.61
N GLU A 136 24.69 14.80 22.55
CA GLU A 136 24.56 14.49 23.97
C GLU A 136 23.11 14.26 24.39
N ASP A 137 22.17 15.09 23.92
CA ASP A 137 20.75 14.92 24.24
C ASP A 137 20.14 13.68 23.57
N ILE A 138 20.56 13.34 22.34
CA ILE A 138 20.22 12.05 21.71
C ILE A 138 20.76 10.87 22.52
N GLY A 139 21.99 10.95 23.04
CA GLY A 139 22.55 9.91 23.90
C GLY A 139 21.78 9.76 25.22
N LYS A 140 21.44 10.86 25.89
CA LYS A 140 20.63 10.88 27.12
C LYS A 140 19.24 10.26 26.89
N LEU A 141 18.62 10.49 25.72
CA LEU A 141 17.33 9.89 25.34
C LEU A 141 17.41 8.36 25.20
N SER A 142 18.54 7.80 24.73
CA SER A 142 18.81 6.35 24.75
C SER A 142 19.28 5.82 26.12
N GLY A 143 19.32 6.66 27.15
CA GLY A 143 19.81 6.28 28.48
C GLY A 143 21.32 6.02 28.52
N LEU A 144 22.11 6.75 27.72
CA LEU A 144 23.56 6.82 27.84
C LEU A 144 23.99 7.94 28.81
N ASP A 145 25.07 7.74 29.55
CA ASP A 145 25.68 8.79 30.37
C ASP A 145 26.69 9.67 29.60
N ALA A 146 27.13 10.77 30.22
CA ALA A 146 28.02 11.75 29.58
C ALA A 146 29.40 11.17 29.21
N ASP A 147 29.93 10.21 29.96
CA ASP A 147 31.23 9.59 29.70
C ASP A 147 31.13 8.50 28.62
N GLU A 148 30.05 7.72 28.59
CA GLU A 148 29.68 6.82 27.48
C GLU A 148 29.59 7.60 26.16
N ILE A 149 28.84 8.72 26.17
CA ILE A 149 28.68 9.60 25.00
C ILE A 149 30.02 10.21 24.59
N ALA A 150 30.78 10.78 25.53
CA ALA A 150 32.09 11.37 25.22
C ALA A 150 33.10 10.32 24.72
N ALA A 151 33.03 9.06 25.17
CA ALA A 151 33.83 7.94 24.66
C ALA A 151 33.42 7.48 23.26
N ARG A 152 32.16 7.72 22.84
CA ARG A 152 31.69 7.54 21.46
C ARG A 152 32.19 8.69 20.57
N LEU A 153 31.88 9.94 20.94
CA LEU A 153 32.18 11.14 20.15
C LEU A 153 33.67 11.33 19.86
N ARG A 154 34.56 11.02 20.82
CA ARG A 154 36.03 11.08 20.66
C ARG A 154 36.61 10.21 19.54
N ARG A 155 35.84 9.27 18.97
CA ARG A 155 36.25 8.41 17.84
C ARG A 155 36.14 9.12 16.49
N HIS A 156 35.46 10.26 16.44
CA HIS A 156 35.15 10.98 15.21
C HIS A 156 35.83 12.35 15.21
N ARG A 157 36.20 12.84 14.04
CA ARG A 157 36.81 14.17 13.89
C ARG A 157 35.79 15.24 14.22
N ILE A 158 36.00 15.96 15.33
CA ILE A 158 35.28 17.20 15.61
C ILE A 158 35.79 18.28 14.65
N LEU A 159 34.87 19.09 14.13
CA LEU A 159 35.14 20.19 13.22
C LEU A 159 34.88 21.51 13.95
N ASP A 160 35.95 22.23 14.26
CA ASP A 160 35.89 23.62 14.70
C ASP A 160 35.61 24.51 13.50
N GLU A 161 34.48 25.21 13.51
CA GLU A 161 34.17 26.25 12.52
C GLU A 161 34.97 27.51 12.86
N THR A 162 36.17 27.65 12.28
CA THR A 162 36.84 28.94 12.19
C THR A 162 35.88 29.93 11.51
N PRO A 163 35.55 31.07 12.12
CA PRO A 163 34.59 32.02 11.55
C PRO A 163 35.15 32.57 10.23
N THR A 164 34.58 32.11 9.11
CA THR A 164 34.96 32.57 7.78
C THR A 164 34.59 34.03 7.63
N ALA A 165 35.55 34.85 7.18
CA ALA A 165 35.38 36.29 7.05
C ALA A 165 34.20 36.64 6.12
N ALA A 166 33.53 37.76 6.42
CA ALA A 166 32.28 38.13 5.78
C ALA A 166 32.42 38.29 4.25
N ALA A 167 31.84 37.34 3.51
CA ALA A 167 31.17 37.67 2.26
C ALA A 167 29.96 38.59 2.57
N PRO A 168 29.53 39.46 1.63
CA PRO A 168 28.32 40.25 1.82
C PRO A 168 27.10 39.32 2.00
N PRO A 169 26.07 39.72 2.78
CA PRO A 169 24.89 38.90 2.98
C PRO A 169 24.09 38.76 1.69
N THR A 170 24.18 37.60 1.04
CA THR A 170 23.19 37.15 0.06
C THR A 170 21.93 36.74 0.81
N THR A 171 20.77 37.30 0.44
CA THR A 171 19.51 37.20 1.19
C THR A 171 18.78 35.84 1.05
N GLU A 172 19.48 34.81 0.57
CA GLU A 172 18.90 33.55 0.13
C GLU A 172 18.31 32.71 1.28
N VAL A 173 17.17 32.05 1.00
CA VAL A 173 16.46 31.22 1.98
C VAL A 173 17.26 29.95 2.29
N THR A 174 17.93 29.95 3.45
CA THR A 174 18.81 28.87 3.90
C THR A 174 18.11 27.51 3.90
N ALA A 175 18.84 26.45 3.51
CA ALA A 175 18.27 25.10 3.38
C ALA A 175 17.61 24.59 4.68
N GLN A 176 18.12 24.98 5.85
CA GLN A 176 17.48 24.68 7.14
C GLN A 176 16.11 25.36 7.28
N ARG A 177 15.98 26.63 6.89
CA ARG A 177 14.69 27.36 6.90
C ARG A 177 13.70 26.74 5.91
N ARG A 178 14.16 26.29 4.73
CA ARG A 178 13.30 25.56 3.76
C ARG A 178 12.77 24.25 4.33
N GLN A 179 13.64 23.46 4.95
CA GLN A 179 13.25 22.20 5.59
C GLN A 179 12.25 22.44 6.73
N GLN A 180 12.45 23.47 7.57
CA GLN A 180 11.52 23.84 8.64
C GLN A 180 10.13 24.20 8.10
N ILE A 181 10.07 25.05 7.06
CA ILE A 181 8.80 25.45 6.41
C ILE A 181 8.06 24.21 5.88
N ARG A 182 8.74 23.31 5.18
CA ARG A 182 8.13 22.07 4.67
C ARG A 182 7.59 21.18 5.80
N GLN A 183 8.36 21.02 6.89
CA GLN A 183 7.95 20.22 8.03
C GLN A 183 6.70 20.78 8.72
N LEU A 184 6.60 22.11 8.86
CA LEU A 184 5.44 22.79 9.43
C LEU A 184 4.21 22.69 8.52
N LEU A 185 4.37 22.81 7.19
CA LEU A 185 3.27 22.63 6.23
C LEU A 185 2.72 21.20 6.24
N THR A 186 3.59 20.18 6.21
CA THR A 186 3.17 18.78 6.33
C THR A 186 2.56 18.46 7.70
N GLU A 187 2.98 19.12 8.79
CA GLU A 187 2.29 18.98 10.08
C GLU A 187 0.91 19.68 10.07
N TYR A 188 0.77 20.83 9.43
CA TYR A 188 -0.51 21.52 9.24
C TYR A 188 -1.52 20.64 8.48
N GLU A 189 -1.13 20.08 7.32
CA GLU A 189 -1.93 19.12 6.54
C GLU A 189 -2.35 17.90 7.36
N ARG A 190 -1.45 17.38 8.22
CA ARG A 190 -1.74 16.22 9.08
C ARG A 190 -2.67 16.54 10.27
N LEU A 191 -2.85 17.82 10.61
CA LEU A 191 -3.70 18.27 11.72
C LEU A 191 -5.06 18.82 11.25
N LEU A 192 -5.15 19.29 10.00
CA LEU A 192 -6.36 19.85 9.39
C LEU A 192 -6.60 19.18 8.02
N PRO A 193 -7.58 18.26 7.90
CA PRO A 193 -7.91 17.66 6.62
C PRO A 193 -8.55 18.69 5.68
N GLY A 194 -7.96 18.88 4.50
CA GLY A 194 -8.38 19.82 3.47
C GLY A 194 -7.54 19.63 2.21
N ASP A 195 -7.52 20.64 1.33
CA ASP A 195 -6.67 20.68 0.14
C ASP A 195 -5.17 20.74 0.53
N PRO A 196 -4.24 20.18 -0.29
CA PRO A 196 -2.81 20.20 0.01
C PRO A 196 -2.23 21.61 0.00
N VAL A 197 -1.24 21.85 0.86
CA VAL A 197 -0.65 23.17 1.11
C VAL A 197 0.89 23.10 0.98
N PRO A 198 1.41 22.85 -0.23
CA PRO A 198 2.84 22.60 -0.45
C PRO A 198 3.74 23.82 -0.21
N THR A 199 3.19 25.04 -0.21
CA THR A 199 3.95 26.30 -0.06
C THR A 199 3.22 27.32 0.83
N LEU A 200 3.96 28.32 1.33
CA LEU A 200 3.40 29.45 2.08
C LEU A 200 2.47 30.34 1.23
N LEU A 201 2.55 30.26 -0.10
CA LEU A 201 1.63 30.96 -1.00
C LEU A 201 0.26 30.26 -1.01
N VAL A 202 0.26 28.93 -1.16
CA VAL A 202 -0.98 28.11 -1.08
C VAL A 202 -1.62 28.20 0.32
N LEU A 203 -0.83 28.37 1.39
CA LEU A 203 -1.36 28.63 2.75
C LEU A 203 -2.17 29.94 2.83
N LEU A 204 -1.85 30.92 1.98
CA LEU A 204 -2.62 32.17 1.81
C LEU A 204 -3.66 32.07 0.69
N GLY A 205 -3.85 30.89 0.07
CA GLY A 205 -4.72 30.69 -1.09
C GLY A 205 -4.27 31.45 -2.35
N LEU A 206 -2.97 31.72 -2.46
CA LEU A 206 -2.35 32.40 -3.60
C LEU A 206 -1.57 31.41 -4.46
N ASP A 207 -1.67 31.59 -5.78
CA ASP A 207 -0.84 30.88 -6.74
C ASP A 207 0.57 31.48 -6.83
N TYR A 208 1.46 30.74 -7.50
CA TYR A 208 2.87 31.10 -7.66
C TYR A 208 3.09 32.34 -8.56
N ALA A 209 2.18 32.64 -9.50
CA ALA A 209 2.28 33.80 -10.39
C ALA A 209 1.89 35.11 -9.68
N ARG A 210 1.01 35.04 -8.67
CA ARG A 210 0.59 36.20 -7.84
C ARG A 210 1.51 36.47 -6.64
N ALA A 211 2.64 35.78 -6.53
CA ALA A 211 3.60 35.93 -5.43
C ALA A 211 4.14 37.37 -5.25
N HIS A 212 4.16 38.19 -6.29
CA HIS A 212 4.60 39.59 -6.21
C HIS A 212 3.51 40.57 -5.74
N GLU A 213 2.27 40.12 -5.52
CA GLU A 213 1.18 40.95 -4.98
C GLU A 213 1.30 41.18 -3.47
N THR A 214 2.35 41.89 -3.05
CA THR A 214 2.69 42.09 -1.63
C THR A 214 1.56 42.72 -0.79
N ALA A 215 0.66 43.49 -1.41
CA ALA A 215 -0.53 44.03 -0.75
C ALA A 215 -1.58 42.95 -0.41
N GLU A 216 -1.85 42.05 -1.35
CA GLU A 216 -2.76 40.91 -1.18
C GLU A 216 -2.20 39.90 -0.18
N ILE A 217 -0.89 39.62 -0.25
CA ILE A 217 -0.17 38.78 0.72
C ILE A 217 -0.38 39.28 2.14
N ARG A 218 -0.14 40.57 2.41
CA ARG A 218 -0.32 41.18 3.74
C ARG A 218 -1.77 41.15 4.20
N LEU A 219 -2.73 41.42 3.31
CA LEU A 219 -4.16 41.36 3.60
C LEU A 219 -4.58 39.94 4.05
N ARG A 220 -4.15 38.92 3.32
CA ARG A 220 -4.48 37.52 3.61
C ARG A 220 -3.73 36.97 4.82
N ALA A 221 -2.48 37.39 5.03
CA ALA A 221 -1.71 37.05 6.22
C ALA A 221 -2.38 37.60 7.49
N GLU A 222 -2.87 38.85 7.49
CA GLU A 222 -3.63 39.39 8.62
C GLU A 222 -4.98 38.69 8.82
N ALA A 223 -5.69 38.32 7.74
CA ALA A 223 -6.90 37.50 7.83
C ALA A 223 -6.64 36.07 8.36
N LEU A 224 -5.45 35.51 8.13
CA LEU A 224 -5.02 34.25 8.73
C LEU A 224 -4.58 34.44 10.20
N ARG A 225 -3.91 35.53 10.57
CA ARG A 225 -3.63 35.92 11.97
C ARG A 225 -4.91 36.15 12.77
N ALA A 226 -5.95 36.74 12.17
CA ALA A 226 -7.26 36.90 12.80
C ALA A 226 -7.87 35.54 13.19
N ARG A 227 -8.08 34.66 12.21
CA ARG A 227 -8.61 33.30 12.43
C ARG A 227 -7.73 32.47 13.39
N THR A 228 -6.41 32.59 13.32
CA THR A 228 -5.48 31.86 14.21
C THR A 228 -5.58 32.33 15.67
N ARG A 229 -5.88 33.61 15.92
CA ARG A 229 -6.12 34.13 17.29
C ARG A 229 -7.40 33.56 17.92
N GLU A 230 -8.41 33.25 17.11
CA GLU A 230 -9.71 32.68 17.53
C GLU A 230 -9.62 31.17 17.85
N LEU A 231 -8.62 30.46 17.30
CA LEU A 231 -8.41 29.04 17.59
C LEU A 231 -8.04 28.80 19.07
N PRO A 232 -8.58 27.74 19.70
CA PRO A 232 -8.16 27.31 21.04
C PRO A 232 -6.65 27.02 21.13
N PRO A 233 -6.03 27.16 22.31
CA PRO A 233 -4.63 26.79 22.51
C PRO A 233 -4.42 25.28 22.28
N GLY A 234 -3.64 24.94 21.25
CA GLY A 234 -3.39 23.57 20.81
C GLY A 234 -2.42 23.53 19.63
N ARG A 235 -1.99 22.33 19.19
CA ARG A 235 -0.88 22.18 18.23
C ARG A 235 -1.13 22.85 16.88
N VAL A 236 -2.36 22.80 16.35
CA VAL A 236 -2.77 23.50 15.12
C VAL A 236 -2.39 24.98 15.16
N ARG A 237 -2.74 25.65 16.27
CA ARG A 237 -2.48 27.07 16.46
C ARG A 237 -0.98 27.36 16.54
N VAL A 238 -0.21 26.54 17.26
CA VAL A 238 1.26 26.68 17.34
C VAL A 238 1.90 26.55 15.97
N VAL A 239 1.49 25.56 15.16
CA VAL A 239 2.01 25.37 13.80
C VAL A 239 1.64 26.55 12.88
N LEU A 240 0.41 27.08 12.99
CA LEU A 240 0.00 28.29 12.26
C LEU A 240 0.78 29.53 12.70
N ASP A 241 0.98 29.74 14.01
CA ASP A 241 1.77 30.85 14.55
C ASP A 241 3.24 30.78 14.06
N GLU A 242 3.85 29.58 14.02
CA GLU A 242 5.19 29.35 13.45
C GLU A 242 5.24 29.62 11.92
N LEU A 243 4.23 29.15 11.15
CA LEU A 243 4.12 29.41 9.71
C LEU A 243 3.93 30.89 9.39
N LEU A 244 3.14 31.62 10.21
CA LEU A 244 2.88 33.04 10.05
C LEU A 244 4.12 33.92 10.30
N VAL A 245 5.08 33.47 11.12
CA VAL A 245 6.41 34.09 11.22
C VAL A 245 7.19 33.92 9.92
N HIS A 246 7.15 32.74 9.28
CA HIS A 246 7.80 32.54 7.98
C HIS A 246 7.14 33.35 6.85
N VAL A 247 5.81 33.53 6.87
CA VAL A 247 5.10 34.47 5.96
C VAL A 247 5.57 35.90 6.16
N GLN A 248 5.67 36.36 7.42
CA GLN A 248 6.14 37.70 7.78
C GLN A 248 7.58 37.99 7.34
N ASP A 249 8.47 37.00 7.47
CA ASP A 249 9.89 37.17 7.15
C ASP A 249 10.23 37.06 5.65
N LEU A 250 9.43 36.33 4.86
CA LEU A 250 9.76 36.00 3.47
C LEU A 250 8.81 36.65 2.45
N LEU A 251 7.51 36.62 2.71
CA LEU A 251 6.47 37.04 1.75
C LEU A 251 6.02 38.49 1.96
N GLU A 252 5.78 38.89 3.22
CA GLU A 252 5.35 40.26 3.52
C GLU A 252 6.35 41.38 3.17
N PRO A 253 7.69 41.19 3.15
CA PRO A 253 8.61 42.26 2.74
C PRO A 253 8.48 42.63 1.25
N GLY A 254 8.25 41.62 0.39
CA GLY A 254 8.16 41.77 -1.06
C GLY A 254 9.51 41.89 -1.78
N GLY A 255 9.47 41.83 -3.11
CA GLY A 255 10.67 41.88 -3.96
C GLY A 255 11.61 40.69 -3.71
N HIS A 256 12.92 40.97 -3.60
CA HIS A 256 13.95 39.92 -3.63
C HIS A 256 13.81 38.78 -2.60
N THR A 257 13.19 39.01 -1.42
CA THR A 257 12.95 37.92 -0.45
C THR A 257 11.89 36.92 -0.94
N VAL A 258 10.94 37.39 -1.75
CA VAL A 258 10.00 36.56 -2.49
C VAL A 258 10.72 35.85 -3.62
N ASP A 259 11.55 36.54 -4.41
CA ASP A 259 12.29 35.93 -5.51
C ASP A 259 13.25 34.81 -5.03
N ASP A 260 13.90 35.01 -3.88
CA ASP A 260 14.73 34.00 -3.21
C ASP A 260 13.90 32.84 -2.64
N TYR A 261 12.65 33.09 -2.20
CA TYR A 261 11.72 32.04 -1.75
C TYR A 261 11.10 31.24 -2.92
N LEU A 262 10.79 31.89 -4.05
CA LEU A 262 10.32 31.25 -5.28
C LEU A 262 11.41 30.33 -5.86
N ARG A 263 12.64 30.84 -5.98
CA ARG A 263 13.82 30.03 -6.37
C ARG A 263 14.03 28.83 -5.44
N ALA A 264 13.78 29.01 -4.14
CA ALA A 264 13.83 27.97 -3.13
C ALA A 264 12.74 26.88 -3.30
N ILE A 265 11.50 27.25 -3.65
CA ILE A 265 10.45 26.28 -4.00
C ILE A 265 10.86 25.48 -5.25
N ALA A 266 11.24 26.18 -6.33
CA ALA A 266 11.61 25.54 -7.59
C ALA A 266 12.81 24.58 -7.44
N ALA A 267 13.82 24.94 -6.65
CA ALA A 267 14.96 24.08 -6.35
C ALA A 267 14.55 22.82 -5.57
N ASP A 268 13.70 22.97 -4.54
CA ASP A 268 13.27 21.82 -3.74
C ASP A 268 12.33 20.87 -4.52
N VAL A 269 11.47 21.41 -5.40
CA VAL A 269 10.63 20.60 -6.31
C VAL A 269 11.49 19.89 -7.36
N ALA A 270 12.52 20.56 -7.90
CA ALA A 270 13.49 19.92 -8.78
C ALA A 270 14.22 18.75 -8.09
N ASP A 271 14.59 18.91 -6.81
CA ASP A 271 15.19 17.85 -5.99
C ASP A 271 14.24 16.66 -5.75
N GLN A 272 12.93 16.91 -5.62
CA GLN A 272 11.90 15.86 -5.50
C GLN A 272 11.69 15.09 -6.81
N LEU A 273 11.71 15.77 -7.96
CA LEU A 273 11.43 15.17 -9.26
C LEU A 273 12.65 14.47 -9.88
N ARG A 274 13.88 14.92 -9.61
CA ARG A 274 15.11 14.36 -10.22
C ARG A 274 15.23 12.83 -10.20
N PRO A 275 14.80 12.08 -9.15
CA PRO A 275 14.77 10.62 -9.18
C PRO A 275 13.77 10.04 -10.19
N GLN A 276 12.60 10.68 -10.36
CA GLN A 276 11.57 10.25 -11.29
C GLN A 276 11.98 10.56 -12.75
N VAL A 277 12.48 11.77 -13.03
CA VAL A 277 13.01 12.14 -14.35
C VAL A 277 14.15 11.20 -14.77
N ARG A 278 15.04 10.84 -13.82
CA ARG A 278 16.09 9.84 -14.07
C ARG A 278 15.55 8.44 -14.34
N ALA A 279 14.43 8.05 -13.73
CA ALA A 279 13.82 6.75 -13.99
C ALA A 279 13.22 6.69 -15.40
N ALA A 280 12.46 7.71 -15.82
CA ALA A 280 11.89 7.78 -17.18
C ALA A 280 12.98 7.76 -18.27
N ILE A 281 13.98 8.64 -18.16
CA ILE A 281 15.12 8.69 -19.10
C ILE A 281 15.92 7.38 -19.12
N LEU A 282 15.99 6.62 -18.01
CA LEU A 282 16.69 5.33 -17.97
C LEU A 282 15.91 4.19 -18.64
N VAL A 283 14.59 4.36 -18.87
CA VAL A 283 13.75 3.34 -19.50
C VAL A 283 13.64 3.55 -21.01
N GLU A 284 13.47 4.80 -21.46
CA GLU A 284 13.19 5.14 -22.88
C GLU A 284 14.31 5.94 -23.57
N ASP A 285 15.47 6.15 -22.93
CA ASP A 285 16.61 7.02 -23.32
C ASP A 285 16.27 8.53 -23.50
N GLN A 286 15.01 8.89 -23.72
CA GLN A 286 14.45 10.24 -23.81
C GLN A 286 13.25 10.43 -22.86
N LEU A 287 12.84 11.68 -22.61
CA LEU A 287 11.62 11.94 -21.84
C LEU A 287 10.40 12.03 -22.77
N VAL A 288 9.59 10.99 -22.78
CA VAL A 288 8.38 10.86 -23.62
C VAL A 288 7.30 11.85 -23.19
N GLU A 289 6.45 12.30 -24.13
CA GLU A 289 5.38 13.30 -23.92
C GLU A 289 4.47 12.97 -22.70
N ALA A 290 4.08 11.70 -22.53
CA ALA A 290 3.23 11.27 -21.42
C ALA A 290 3.90 11.37 -20.04
N ASP A 291 5.20 11.05 -19.94
CA ASP A 291 5.96 11.19 -18.70
C ASP A 291 6.25 12.67 -18.41
N TYR A 292 6.51 13.47 -19.45
CA TYR A 292 6.69 14.91 -19.34
C TYR A 292 5.43 15.59 -18.76
N ASP A 293 4.24 15.32 -19.30
CA ASP A 293 2.99 15.88 -18.80
C ASP A 293 2.70 15.42 -17.35
N PHE A 294 2.99 14.16 -17.01
CA PHE A 294 2.88 13.66 -15.64
C PHE A 294 3.82 14.41 -14.67
N LEU A 295 5.09 14.58 -15.05
CA LEU A 295 6.09 15.28 -14.23
C LEU A 295 5.81 16.78 -14.10
N VAL A 296 5.21 17.41 -15.12
CA VAL A 296 4.72 18.79 -15.06
C VAL A 296 3.50 18.88 -14.14
N HIS A 297 2.63 17.88 -14.10
CA HIS A 297 1.52 17.82 -13.14
C HIS A 297 2.00 17.67 -11.69
N GLU A 298 2.94 16.75 -11.42
CA GLU A 298 3.59 16.59 -10.12
C GLU A 298 4.33 17.88 -9.68
N ALA A 299 4.99 18.59 -10.60
CA ALA A 299 5.62 19.88 -10.34
C ALA A 299 4.61 20.97 -9.91
N ILE A 300 3.41 20.98 -10.50
CA ILE A 300 2.30 21.88 -10.12
C ILE A 300 1.71 21.47 -8.77
N ALA A 301 1.57 20.16 -8.49
CA ALA A 301 1.19 19.66 -7.17
C ALA A 301 2.24 20.01 -6.08
N GLY A 302 3.51 20.16 -6.45
CA GLY A 302 4.58 20.74 -5.64
C GLY A 302 4.46 22.26 -5.39
N GLY A 303 3.46 22.93 -5.97
CA GLY A 303 3.15 24.35 -5.74
C GLY A 303 3.83 25.34 -6.70
N LEU A 304 4.28 24.88 -7.88
CA LEU A 304 4.74 25.74 -8.97
C LEU A 304 3.58 26.16 -9.90
N ASP A 305 3.74 27.26 -10.63
CA ASP A 305 2.91 27.52 -11.81
C ASP A 305 3.34 26.63 -12.99
N HIS A 306 2.45 26.48 -13.98
CA HIS A 306 2.69 25.64 -15.16
C HIS A 306 3.96 26.02 -15.95
N SER A 307 4.30 27.31 -16.06
CA SER A 307 5.48 27.75 -16.83
C SER A 307 6.80 27.48 -16.08
N THR A 308 6.83 27.63 -14.75
CA THR A 308 8.01 27.24 -13.94
C THR A 308 8.12 25.71 -13.85
N ALA A 309 7.01 24.99 -13.75
CA ALA A 309 6.97 23.53 -13.77
C ALA A 309 7.61 22.95 -15.05
N GLN A 310 7.21 23.44 -16.23
CA GLN A 310 7.81 23.05 -17.51
C GLN A 310 9.32 23.36 -17.56
N GLN A 311 9.73 24.54 -17.11
CA GLN A 311 11.15 24.92 -17.06
C GLN A 311 11.98 24.00 -16.14
N VAL A 312 11.44 23.59 -14.99
CA VAL A 312 12.09 22.65 -14.06
C VAL A 312 12.25 21.27 -14.70
N VAL A 313 11.20 20.72 -15.33
CA VAL A 313 11.26 19.38 -15.95
C VAL A 313 12.21 19.36 -17.16
N ILE A 314 12.16 20.37 -18.04
CA ILE A 314 13.09 20.52 -19.17
C ILE A 314 14.53 20.72 -18.66
N GLY A 315 14.71 21.49 -17.59
CA GLY A 315 16.00 21.71 -16.93
C GLY A 315 16.60 20.41 -16.39
N LEU A 316 15.81 19.58 -15.72
CA LEU A 316 16.24 18.27 -15.20
C LEU A 316 16.57 17.26 -16.31
N ALA A 317 15.78 17.22 -17.40
CA ALA A 317 16.10 16.38 -18.56
C ALA A 317 17.46 16.79 -19.17
N THR A 318 17.69 18.10 -19.30
CA THR A 318 18.96 18.68 -19.79
C THR A 318 20.12 18.43 -18.83
N GLU A 319 19.93 18.52 -17.51
CA GLU A 319 20.92 18.19 -16.47
C GLU A 319 21.38 16.73 -16.59
N LEU A 320 20.43 15.82 -16.88
CA LEU A 320 20.65 14.39 -17.04
C LEU A 320 21.16 14.01 -18.45
N GLY A 321 21.31 14.98 -19.36
CA GLY A 321 21.92 14.81 -20.68
C GLY A 321 20.99 14.30 -21.78
N SER A 322 19.67 14.38 -21.59
CA SER A 322 18.67 13.98 -22.59
C SER A 322 17.70 15.14 -22.93
N THR A 323 16.74 14.89 -23.82
CA THR A 323 15.75 15.86 -24.31
C THR A 323 14.33 15.35 -24.13
N VAL A 324 13.38 16.28 -24.05
CA VAL A 324 11.94 15.98 -24.06
C VAL A 324 11.50 15.73 -25.51
N GLU A 325 10.74 14.66 -25.73
CA GLU A 325 10.16 14.34 -27.03
C GLU A 325 9.23 15.47 -27.51
N GLY A 326 9.21 15.73 -28.82
CA GLY A 326 8.50 16.87 -29.42
C GLY A 326 9.16 18.25 -29.22
N VAL A 327 10.00 18.44 -28.19
CA VAL A 327 10.72 19.71 -27.96
C VAL A 327 11.96 19.78 -28.86
N THR A 328 11.80 20.44 -30.01
CA THR A 328 12.86 20.58 -31.05
C THR A 328 14.00 21.50 -30.61
N GLY A 329 14.92 20.95 -29.82
CA GLY A 329 16.12 21.66 -29.36
C GLY A 329 17.08 22.04 -30.50
N GLY A 330 17.40 23.32 -30.62
CA GLY A 330 18.52 23.77 -31.45
C GLY A 330 18.83 25.26 -31.33
N PRO A 331 20.08 25.70 -31.58
CA PRO A 331 21.28 24.90 -31.90
C PRO A 331 22.44 25.10 -30.90
N ASN A 332 22.96 24.02 -30.31
CA ASN A 332 24.31 24.05 -29.70
C ASN A 332 25.07 22.71 -29.74
N ALA A 333 25.13 22.08 -30.91
CA ALA A 333 25.90 20.85 -31.15
C ALA A 333 26.90 21.07 -32.31
N GLY A 334 28.07 21.67 -32.02
CA GLY A 334 29.01 22.04 -33.09
C GLY A 334 30.43 22.45 -32.69
N ALA A 335 30.90 22.18 -31.46
CA ALA A 335 32.16 22.76 -30.97
C ALA A 335 33.04 21.84 -30.07
N ARG A 336 33.11 20.52 -30.34
CA ARG A 336 34.10 19.62 -29.70
C ARG A 336 34.78 18.71 -30.74
N GLY A 337 35.69 19.31 -31.52
CA GLY A 337 36.33 18.61 -32.65
C GLY A 337 37.75 19.05 -33.05
N ALA A 338 38.40 19.95 -32.31
CA ALA A 338 39.81 20.32 -32.57
C ALA A 338 40.51 20.90 -31.33
N ALA A 339 41.40 20.13 -30.72
CA ALA A 339 42.28 20.60 -29.64
C ALA A 339 43.73 20.18 -29.92
N ARG A 340 44.45 20.98 -30.71
CA ARG A 340 45.87 20.73 -31.01
C ARG A 340 46.63 22.04 -31.28
N GLY A 341 47.35 22.53 -30.26
CA GLY A 341 48.44 23.49 -30.44
C GLY A 341 48.32 24.83 -29.68
N THR A 342 49.34 25.07 -28.86
CA THR A 342 50.13 26.33 -28.87
C THR A 342 49.57 27.60 -28.20
N SER A 343 49.89 27.71 -26.91
CA SER A 343 50.47 28.91 -26.25
C SER A 343 49.65 30.19 -26.01
N ALA A 344 49.79 30.73 -24.79
CA ALA A 344 49.50 32.12 -24.44
C ALA A 344 50.52 33.10 -25.10
N PRO A 345 50.20 34.40 -25.21
CA PRO A 345 50.26 35.34 -24.07
C PRO A 345 48.85 35.88 -23.68
N GLY A 346 48.67 36.78 -22.71
CA GLY A 346 49.62 37.48 -21.83
C GLY A 346 49.09 38.87 -21.46
N VAL A 347 49.20 39.27 -20.20
CA VAL A 347 48.53 40.46 -19.63
C VAL A 347 48.92 41.77 -20.32
N GLY A 348 47.92 42.58 -20.68
CA GLY A 348 48.06 44.01 -21.00
C GLY A 348 47.06 44.83 -20.18
N GLN A 349 47.53 45.83 -19.45
CA GLN A 349 46.73 46.61 -18.50
C GLN A 349 47.01 48.11 -18.67
N SER A 350 45.99 48.94 -18.46
CA SER A 350 46.03 50.42 -18.34
C SER A 350 46.29 51.24 -19.62
N GLY A 351 45.51 52.31 -19.79
CA GLY A 351 45.68 53.30 -20.88
C GLY A 351 44.45 54.21 -21.04
N ALA A 352 44.41 55.34 -20.31
CA ALA A 352 43.26 56.25 -20.30
C ALA A 352 43.18 57.18 -21.53
N GLY A 353 41.98 57.66 -21.86
CA GLY A 353 41.74 58.67 -22.92
C GLY A 353 40.34 59.29 -22.85
N HIS A 354 40.26 60.62 -22.73
CA HIS A 354 39.07 61.43 -22.45
C HIS A 354 37.99 61.50 -23.55
N ASP A 355 36.82 62.01 -23.11
CA ASP A 355 35.74 62.69 -23.84
C ASP A 355 34.88 61.90 -24.86
N GLY A 356 33.59 62.20 -25.00
CA GLY A 356 32.79 63.12 -24.17
C GLY A 356 31.42 63.49 -24.75
N SER A 357 30.58 64.10 -23.90
CA SER A 357 29.29 64.77 -24.21
C SER A 357 28.09 63.95 -24.73
N ARG A 358 26.94 64.17 -24.05
CA ARG A 358 25.58 64.49 -24.59
C ARG A 358 25.05 63.68 -25.79
N GLY A 359 23.85 63.11 -25.75
CA GLY A 359 22.77 63.18 -24.76
C GLY A 359 21.47 62.58 -25.33
N GLY A 360 20.41 62.49 -24.53
CA GLY A 360 19.10 61.95 -24.96
C GLY A 360 18.28 62.92 -25.83
N PRO A 361 16.98 62.64 -26.09
CA PRO A 361 16.13 61.66 -25.39
C PRO A 361 15.37 60.67 -26.33
N ALA A 362 14.55 59.82 -25.72
CA ALA A 362 13.43 59.15 -26.39
C ALA A 362 12.32 60.18 -26.77
N PRO A 363 11.31 59.75 -27.53
CA PRO A 363 10.03 59.56 -26.83
C PRO A 363 9.29 58.27 -27.22
N ALA A 364 8.23 57.96 -26.45
CA ALA A 364 7.35 56.81 -26.68
C ALA A 364 6.23 57.11 -27.71
N GLY A 365 5.53 56.06 -28.16
CA GLY A 365 4.32 56.18 -28.98
C GLY A 365 3.50 54.88 -28.96
N SER A 366 2.35 54.90 -28.27
CA SER A 366 1.43 53.77 -28.16
C SER A 366 0.41 53.74 -29.31
N ALA A 367 -0.02 52.56 -29.76
CA ALA A 367 -1.27 52.36 -30.49
C ALA A 367 -1.81 50.92 -30.35
N HIS A 368 -3.13 50.77 -30.17
CA HIS A 368 -3.85 49.51 -30.40
C HIS A 368 -4.17 49.34 -31.90
N GLY A 369 -4.47 48.11 -32.34
CA GLY A 369 -5.00 47.88 -33.69
C GLY A 369 -5.28 46.42 -34.03
N SER A 370 -6.37 45.85 -33.50
CA SER A 370 -6.87 44.54 -33.93
C SER A 370 -7.71 44.65 -35.21
N THR A 371 -7.51 43.76 -36.18
CA THR A 371 -8.46 43.51 -37.28
C THR A 371 -8.48 42.03 -37.67
N HIS A 372 -9.62 41.59 -38.21
CA HIS A 372 -9.95 40.20 -38.51
C HIS A 372 -9.70 39.81 -39.98
N ALA A 373 -9.88 38.51 -40.24
CA ALA A 373 -10.25 37.89 -41.53
C ALA A 373 -9.13 37.74 -42.59
N THR A 374 -9.22 36.81 -43.57
CA THR A 374 -9.91 35.51 -43.71
C THR A 374 -9.46 34.94 -45.06
N GLU A 375 -9.09 33.65 -45.16
CA GLU A 375 -9.41 32.84 -46.36
C GLU A 375 -9.08 31.34 -46.20
N ALA A 376 -9.99 30.52 -46.74
CA ALA A 376 -9.90 29.09 -47.06
C ALA A 376 -10.84 28.88 -48.27
N PRO A 377 -10.74 27.82 -49.10
CA PRO A 377 -11.22 26.50 -48.69
C PRO A 377 -10.53 25.29 -49.39
N ASP A 378 -11.27 24.18 -49.53
CA ASP A 378 -11.06 22.94 -50.29
C ASP A 378 -10.19 21.81 -49.64
N GLY A 379 -10.66 20.56 -49.52
CA GLY A 379 -12.04 20.10 -49.77
C GLY A 379 -12.35 18.59 -49.60
N ALA A 380 -13.18 18.27 -48.59
CA ALA A 380 -14.22 17.21 -48.54
C ALA A 380 -13.89 15.69 -48.55
N ALA A 381 -14.92 14.91 -48.15
CA ALA A 381 -15.09 13.44 -48.15
C ALA A 381 -14.19 12.60 -47.21
N GLN A 382 -14.65 12.11 -46.03
CA GLN A 382 -15.71 11.11 -45.72
C GLN A 382 -15.36 9.64 -46.01
N GLY A 383 -15.52 8.76 -45.02
CA GLY A 383 -15.48 7.29 -45.18
C GLY A 383 -15.34 6.49 -43.88
N SER A 384 -16.45 6.14 -43.23
CA SER A 384 -16.45 5.20 -42.09
C SER A 384 -16.44 3.74 -42.56
N GLY A 385 -15.71 2.85 -41.87
CA GLY A 385 -15.56 1.45 -42.29
C GLY A 385 -14.95 0.52 -41.25
N TYR A 386 -15.80 -0.11 -40.44
CA TYR A 386 -15.47 -1.21 -39.53
C TYR A 386 -15.25 -2.53 -40.28
N ARG A 387 -14.28 -3.36 -39.86
CA ARG A 387 -14.34 -4.82 -40.03
C ARG A 387 -13.42 -5.59 -39.07
N THR A 388 -13.90 -6.74 -38.64
CA THR A 388 -13.24 -7.73 -37.77
C THR A 388 -12.60 -8.86 -38.62
N GLU A 389 -11.95 -9.83 -37.95
CA GLU A 389 -11.46 -11.12 -38.46
C GLU A 389 -10.14 -11.09 -39.26
N GLY A 390 -9.31 -12.13 -39.04
CA GLY A 390 -7.97 -12.23 -39.62
C GLY A 390 -7.07 -13.33 -39.02
N GLN A 391 -7.63 -14.45 -38.56
CA GLN A 391 -6.85 -15.55 -38.00
C GLN A 391 -6.14 -16.33 -39.12
N GLY A 392 -4.81 -16.33 -39.14
CA GLY A 392 -4.05 -17.07 -40.16
C GLY A 392 -2.55 -17.10 -39.90
N GLY A 393 -2.00 -18.29 -39.69
CA GLY A 393 -0.56 -18.50 -39.52
C GLY A 393 -0.03 -19.67 -40.35
N SER A 394 1.16 -19.49 -40.93
CA SER A 394 2.10 -20.55 -41.36
C SER A 394 3.46 -19.88 -41.62
N ALA A 395 4.63 -20.32 -41.14
CA ALA A 395 5.15 -21.63 -40.73
C ALA A 395 5.71 -22.51 -41.87
N HIS A 396 6.96 -22.21 -42.27
CA HIS A 396 7.93 -23.17 -42.80
C HIS A 396 9.33 -22.82 -42.23
N GLY A 397 10.19 -23.76 -41.81
CA GLY A 397 9.98 -25.20 -41.58
C GLY A 397 11.22 -26.04 -41.93
N PHE A 398 11.53 -27.04 -41.09
CA PHE A 398 12.56 -28.10 -41.28
C PHE A 398 14.03 -27.64 -41.22
N SER A 399 15.02 -28.44 -40.76
CA SER A 399 15.02 -29.73 -40.03
C SER A 399 16.29 -29.77 -39.16
N ARG A 400 16.31 -30.24 -37.90
CA ARG A 400 15.91 -31.55 -37.33
C ARG A 400 16.93 -32.67 -37.64
N GLY A 401 17.62 -33.16 -36.63
CA GLY A 401 18.49 -34.34 -36.72
C GLY A 401 19.49 -34.43 -35.57
N GLY A 402 19.19 -35.22 -34.54
CA GLY A 402 20.11 -35.54 -33.44
C GLY A 402 20.27 -37.05 -33.28
N ALA A 403 21.49 -37.49 -32.98
CA ALA A 403 21.80 -38.86 -32.56
C ALA A 403 23.07 -38.83 -31.69
N ALA A 404 23.14 -39.71 -30.68
CA ALA A 404 24.31 -39.88 -29.82
C ALA A 404 25.06 -41.17 -30.16
N ARG A 405 26.35 -41.24 -29.79
CA ARG A 405 26.97 -42.37 -29.05
C ARG A 405 28.46 -42.15 -28.76
N ASP A 406 28.84 -42.54 -27.56
CA ASP A 406 30.04 -43.27 -27.14
C ASP A 406 31.38 -43.09 -27.87
N ALA A 407 32.41 -42.59 -27.16
CA ALA A 407 33.71 -43.27 -27.03
C ALA A 407 34.60 -42.64 -25.93
N SER A 408 35.41 -43.48 -25.27
CA SER A 408 36.43 -43.10 -24.28
C SER A 408 37.82 -42.94 -24.92
N GLY A 409 38.75 -42.18 -24.34
CA GLY A 409 40.17 -42.28 -24.73
C GLY A 409 41.14 -41.23 -24.19
N HIS A 410 42.23 -41.69 -23.57
CA HIS A 410 43.35 -40.91 -23.03
C HIS A 410 44.08 -39.97 -24.03
N GLY A 411 44.41 -38.76 -23.58
CA GLY A 411 45.76 -38.38 -23.08
C GLY A 411 46.97 -38.22 -24.04
N SER A 412 47.96 -37.48 -23.51
CA SER A 412 49.40 -37.34 -23.92
C SER A 412 49.81 -35.99 -24.53
N ASP A 413 50.96 -35.50 -24.06
CA ASP A 413 51.65 -34.28 -24.52
C ASP A 413 52.44 -34.45 -25.83
N HIS A 414 52.71 -33.35 -26.56
CA HIS A 414 54.08 -32.77 -26.64
C HIS A 414 54.29 -31.64 -27.70
N ARG A 415 54.90 -30.54 -27.24
CA ARG A 415 56.08 -29.82 -27.80
C ARG A 415 56.10 -29.41 -29.30
N GLY A 416 56.06 -28.09 -29.56
CA GLY A 416 56.54 -27.43 -30.80
C GLY A 416 56.75 -25.90 -30.59
N PRO A 417 57.85 -25.24 -31.03
CA PRO A 417 58.23 -23.93 -30.46
C PRO A 417 58.37 -22.73 -31.42
N GLY A 418 58.31 -21.52 -30.84
CA GLY A 418 58.73 -20.22 -31.39
C GLY A 418 58.10 -19.06 -30.61
N GLY A 419 58.75 -17.91 -30.37
CA GLY A 419 60.11 -17.49 -30.73
C GLY A 419 60.17 -15.96 -30.96
N GLY A 420 60.32 -15.17 -29.89
CA GLY A 420 60.35 -13.69 -29.96
C GLY A 420 60.94 -13.06 -28.70
N TYR A 421 61.69 -11.96 -28.87
CA TYR A 421 62.63 -11.45 -27.86
C TYR A 421 62.19 -10.10 -27.25
N GLY A 422 62.54 -9.87 -25.98
CA GLY A 422 62.35 -8.58 -25.31
C GLY A 422 63.04 -8.55 -23.93
N THR A 423 64.13 -7.79 -23.82
CA THR A 423 64.93 -7.64 -22.59
C THR A 423 65.04 -6.16 -22.24
N PRO A 424 64.88 -5.81 -20.95
CA PRO A 424 65.87 -4.93 -20.29
C PRO A 424 66.26 -5.53 -18.90
N PRO A 425 67.04 -4.89 -18.00
CA PRO A 425 68.21 -5.57 -17.43
C PRO A 425 68.07 -5.99 -15.95
N ALA A 426 69.06 -6.77 -15.48
CA ALA A 426 69.09 -7.31 -14.12
C ALA A 426 69.48 -6.27 -13.04
N GLY A 427 68.91 -6.44 -11.84
CA GLY A 427 69.29 -5.74 -10.62
C GLY A 427 69.39 -6.72 -9.44
N HIS A 428 70.60 -6.90 -8.92
CA HIS A 428 71.06 -7.60 -7.71
C HIS A 428 70.12 -8.55 -6.93
N ALA A 429 70.62 -9.77 -6.69
CA ALA A 429 69.97 -10.77 -5.85
C ALA A 429 70.27 -10.60 -4.34
N HIS A 430 69.27 -10.89 -3.51
CA HIS A 430 69.47 -11.50 -2.19
C HIS A 430 68.54 -12.72 -2.04
N GLY A 431 68.93 -13.65 -1.18
CA GLY A 431 68.37 -15.01 -1.15
C GLY A 431 67.09 -15.17 -0.34
N GLY A 432 66.31 -16.19 -0.68
CA GLY A 432 65.03 -16.51 -0.02
C GLY A 432 64.26 -17.62 -0.74
N GLY A 433 64.94 -18.73 -1.06
CA GLY A 433 64.36 -19.83 -1.84
C GLY A 433 63.37 -20.70 -1.07
N THR A 434 62.17 -20.19 -0.79
CA THR A 434 61.03 -21.02 -0.38
C THR A 434 60.34 -21.60 -1.60
N SER A 435 60.37 -22.94 -1.74
CA SER A 435 59.66 -23.62 -2.83
C SER A 435 58.15 -23.38 -2.73
N SER A 436 57.60 -22.70 -3.73
CA SER A 436 56.15 -22.57 -3.91
C SER A 436 55.55 -23.92 -4.30
N ALA A 437 55.29 -24.76 -3.30
CA ALA A 437 54.52 -25.98 -3.48
C ALA A 437 53.08 -25.60 -3.83
N SER A 438 52.60 -26.04 -4.99
CA SER A 438 51.18 -25.91 -5.36
C SER A 438 50.33 -26.50 -4.23
N PRO A 439 49.36 -25.76 -3.68
CA PRO A 439 48.54 -26.28 -2.58
C PRO A 439 47.75 -27.48 -3.08
N HIS A 440 47.83 -28.60 -2.35
CA HIS A 440 46.90 -29.71 -2.56
C HIS A 440 45.47 -29.17 -2.33
N PRO A 441 44.51 -29.46 -3.24
CA PRO A 441 43.14 -28.98 -3.10
C PRO A 441 42.55 -29.53 -1.80
N ARG A 442 42.08 -28.65 -0.93
CA ARG A 442 41.64 -29.05 0.42
C ARG A 442 40.31 -29.78 0.32
N ALA A 443 40.13 -30.83 1.13
CA ALA A 443 39.00 -31.75 0.97
C ALA A 443 37.61 -31.09 1.07
N TRP A 444 37.49 -29.94 1.74
CA TRP A 444 36.28 -29.13 1.85
C TRP A 444 36.02 -28.17 0.66
N GLU A 445 37.01 -27.88 -0.19
CA GLU A 445 36.91 -26.86 -1.25
C GLU A 445 35.96 -27.28 -2.39
N GLU A 446 36.04 -28.53 -2.87
CA GLU A 446 35.11 -29.06 -3.89
C GLU A 446 33.66 -29.19 -3.37
N PRO A 447 33.39 -29.71 -2.16
CA PRO A 447 32.07 -29.63 -1.54
C PRO A 447 31.53 -28.18 -1.44
N LEU A 448 32.35 -27.22 -1.02
CA LEU A 448 31.93 -25.82 -0.89
C LEU A 448 31.63 -25.17 -2.26
N LYS A 449 32.43 -25.49 -3.28
CA LYS A 449 32.22 -25.10 -4.68
C LYS A 449 30.93 -25.72 -5.24
N ALA A 450 30.63 -26.97 -4.91
CA ALA A 450 29.36 -27.61 -5.25
C ALA A 450 28.15 -26.97 -4.53
N ALA A 451 28.29 -26.54 -3.27
CA ALA A 451 27.25 -25.79 -2.56
C ALA A 451 26.93 -24.46 -3.26
N ARG A 452 27.96 -23.67 -3.59
CA ARG A 452 27.81 -22.42 -4.36
C ARG A 452 27.26 -22.63 -5.77
N ALA A 453 27.46 -23.80 -6.37
CA ALA A 453 26.85 -24.15 -7.65
C ALA A 453 25.37 -24.53 -7.50
N ALA A 454 25.00 -25.22 -6.42
CA ALA A 454 23.61 -25.57 -6.12
C ALA A 454 22.77 -24.34 -5.74
N LEU A 455 23.31 -23.40 -4.95
CA LEU A 455 22.65 -22.11 -4.67
C LEU A 455 22.34 -21.33 -5.95
N ARG A 456 23.32 -21.16 -6.85
CA ARG A 456 23.15 -20.49 -8.15
C ARG A 456 22.23 -21.23 -9.13
N ALA A 457 21.82 -22.46 -8.80
CA ALA A 457 20.84 -23.23 -9.57
C ALA A 457 19.45 -23.27 -8.89
N GLY A 458 19.24 -22.51 -7.81
CA GLY A 458 17.98 -22.49 -7.06
C GLY A 458 17.72 -23.75 -6.25
N HIS A 459 18.77 -24.45 -5.81
CA HIS A 459 18.68 -25.73 -5.09
C HIS A 459 19.32 -25.65 -3.68
N PRO A 460 18.71 -24.92 -2.73
CA PRO A 460 19.27 -24.69 -1.40
C PRO A 460 19.34 -25.95 -0.53
N ARG A 461 18.46 -26.96 -0.68
CA ARG A 461 18.59 -28.21 0.10
C ARG A 461 19.77 -29.05 -0.40
N LYS A 462 19.98 -29.09 -1.71
CA LYS A 462 21.18 -29.67 -2.32
C LYS A 462 22.44 -28.91 -1.87
N ALA A 463 22.37 -27.59 -1.79
CA ALA A 463 23.46 -26.77 -1.23
C ALA A 463 23.73 -27.09 0.24
N ALA A 464 22.70 -27.25 1.09
CA ALA A 464 22.84 -27.65 2.49
C ALA A 464 23.58 -28.99 2.63
N HIS A 465 23.23 -29.99 1.82
CA HIS A 465 23.94 -31.27 1.79
C HIS A 465 25.42 -31.11 1.38
N HIS A 466 25.72 -30.22 0.44
CA HIS A 466 27.11 -29.91 0.04
C HIS A 466 27.89 -29.12 1.11
N VAL A 467 27.25 -28.18 1.82
CA VAL A 467 27.82 -27.47 2.99
C VAL A 467 28.13 -28.45 4.11
N GLU A 468 27.23 -29.37 4.41
CA GLU A 468 27.42 -30.38 5.46
C GLU A 468 28.55 -31.37 5.10
N ARG A 469 28.68 -31.72 3.82
CA ARG A 469 29.87 -32.44 3.31
C ARG A 469 31.15 -31.61 3.40
N ALA A 470 31.08 -30.29 3.24
CA ALA A 470 32.24 -29.40 3.42
C ALA A 470 32.67 -29.36 4.89
N ARG A 471 31.74 -29.15 5.83
CA ARG A 471 31.99 -29.16 7.28
C ARG A 471 32.73 -30.42 7.74
N ARG A 472 32.28 -31.60 7.29
CA ARG A 472 32.90 -32.91 7.60
C ARG A 472 34.27 -33.14 6.96
N ALA A 473 34.68 -32.29 6.03
CA ALA A 473 35.94 -32.37 5.30
C ALA A 473 36.89 -31.19 5.63
N VAL A 474 36.59 -30.41 6.68
CA VAL A 474 37.55 -29.45 7.25
C VAL A 474 38.46 -30.20 8.23
N ASP A 475 39.77 -29.99 8.08
CA ASP A 475 40.79 -30.55 8.95
C ASP A 475 40.66 -30.04 10.41
N ALA A 476 41.24 -30.77 11.37
CA ALA A 476 41.09 -30.46 12.80
C ALA A 476 41.57 -29.04 13.20
N ASP A 477 42.46 -28.45 12.42
CA ASP A 477 42.95 -27.07 12.58
C ASP A 477 41.89 -26.00 12.26
N GLY A 478 40.70 -26.39 11.80
CA GLY A 478 39.54 -25.52 11.63
C GLY A 478 39.60 -24.52 10.47
N THR A 479 40.74 -24.43 9.76
CA THR A 479 41.04 -23.39 8.74
C THR A 479 39.99 -23.25 7.64
N GLY A 480 39.27 -24.33 7.30
CA GLY A 480 38.17 -24.29 6.33
C GLY A 480 36.86 -23.70 6.85
N MET A 481 36.60 -23.71 8.16
CA MET A 481 35.33 -23.28 8.74
C MET A 481 35.00 -21.82 8.44
N THR A 482 36.00 -20.94 8.43
CA THR A 482 35.86 -19.52 8.06
C THR A 482 35.35 -19.33 6.62
N SER A 483 35.66 -20.27 5.71
CA SER A 483 35.18 -20.26 4.32
C SER A 483 33.82 -20.94 4.14
N VAL A 484 33.53 -21.97 4.95
CA VAL A 484 32.27 -22.73 4.90
C VAL A 484 31.12 -21.99 5.57
N ARG A 485 31.38 -21.28 6.68
CA ARG A 485 30.35 -20.58 7.48
C ARG A 485 29.49 -19.61 6.68
N PRO A 486 30.02 -18.66 5.87
CA PRO A 486 29.18 -17.69 5.15
C PRO A 486 28.24 -18.35 4.12
N VAL A 487 28.66 -19.46 3.51
CA VAL A 487 27.82 -20.22 2.56
C VAL A 487 26.76 -21.04 3.31
N ALA A 488 27.05 -21.49 4.54
CA ALA A 488 26.03 -22.10 5.40
C ALA A 488 24.96 -21.06 5.80
N GLU A 489 25.39 -19.89 6.29
CA GLU A 489 24.50 -18.77 6.65
C GLU A 489 23.67 -18.28 5.45
N GLU A 490 24.20 -18.37 4.24
CA GLU A 490 23.47 -18.11 2.99
C GLU A 490 22.41 -19.18 2.67
N VAL A 491 22.76 -20.47 2.78
CA VAL A 491 21.81 -21.57 2.61
C VAL A 491 20.69 -21.51 3.64
N ASP A 492 21.02 -21.33 4.92
CA ASP A 492 20.05 -21.30 6.01
C ASP A 492 19.08 -20.12 5.85
N ARG A 493 19.55 -18.97 5.36
CA ARG A 493 18.73 -17.80 5.01
C ARG A 493 17.76 -18.07 3.86
N VAL A 494 18.24 -18.67 2.76
CA VAL A 494 17.39 -18.99 1.59
C VAL A 494 16.34 -20.05 1.95
N LEU A 495 16.69 -21.04 2.78
CA LEU A 495 15.72 -22.03 3.29
C LEU A 495 14.65 -21.36 4.19
N ALA A 496 15.05 -20.44 5.06
CA ALA A 496 14.11 -19.70 5.91
C ALA A 496 13.17 -18.81 5.08
N GLU A 497 13.69 -18.07 4.08
CA GLU A 497 12.87 -17.28 3.18
C GLU A 497 11.91 -18.17 2.37
N ALA A 498 12.37 -19.31 1.84
CA ALA A 498 11.53 -20.24 1.10
C ALA A 498 10.30 -20.71 1.90
N VAL A 499 10.45 -20.97 3.20
CA VAL A 499 9.32 -21.33 4.09
C VAL A 499 8.31 -20.19 4.22
N VAL A 500 8.76 -18.93 4.28
CA VAL A 500 7.87 -17.76 4.30
C VAL A 500 7.17 -17.59 2.94
N ARG A 501 7.92 -17.66 1.83
CA ARG A 501 7.41 -17.54 0.47
C ARG A 501 6.36 -18.61 0.15
N TRP A 502 6.57 -19.86 0.58
CA TRP A 502 5.58 -20.94 0.47
C TRP A 502 4.27 -20.63 1.22
N ARG A 503 4.36 -20.14 2.46
CA ARG A 503 3.17 -19.76 3.24
C ARG A 503 2.39 -18.64 2.55
N SER A 504 3.08 -17.58 2.10
CA SER A 504 2.44 -16.48 1.36
C SER A 504 1.82 -16.92 0.04
N ALA A 505 2.50 -17.77 -0.74
CA ALA A 505 1.95 -18.33 -1.98
C ALA A 505 0.68 -19.15 -1.74
N THR A 506 0.71 -20.09 -0.78
CA THR A 506 -0.45 -20.95 -0.48
C THR A 506 -1.63 -20.16 0.08
N VAL A 507 -1.41 -19.14 0.93
CA VAL A 507 -2.46 -18.21 1.41
C VAL A 507 -2.95 -17.28 0.30
N GLY A 508 -2.07 -16.83 -0.60
CA GLY A 508 -2.40 -16.05 -1.79
C GLY A 508 -3.37 -16.79 -2.70
N CYS A 509 -3.00 -17.99 -3.17
CA CYS A 509 -3.87 -18.82 -4.01
C CYS A 509 -5.19 -19.17 -3.31
N ALA A 510 -5.16 -19.52 -2.02
CA ALA A 510 -6.39 -19.81 -1.26
C ALA A 510 -7.36 -18.61 -1.18
N GLY A 511 -6.83 -17.38 -1.12
CA GLY A 511 -7.61 -16.15 -1.19
C GLY A 511 -7.88 -15.62 -2.60
N LYS A 512 -7.57 -16.40 -3.66
CA LYS A 512 -7.58 -15.97 -5.08
C LYS A 512 -6.76 -14.69 -5.36
N ARG A 513 -5.75 -14.42 -4.54
CA ARG A 513 -4.78 -13.33 -4.72
C ARG A 513 -3.62 -13.86 -5.56
N TYR A 514 -3.90 -14.10 -6.85
CA TYR A 514 -3.00 -14.83 -7.73
C TYR A 514 -1.85 -13.98 -8.24
N VAL A 515 -1.98 -12.65 -8.30
CA VAL A 515 -0.88 -11.75 -8.67
C VAL A 515 0.18 -11.76 -7.56
N GLU A 516 -0.24 -11.58 -6.30
CA GLU A 516 0.65 -11.69 -5.14
C GLU A 516 1.27 -13.09 -5.03
N ALA A 517 0.46 -14.15 -5.19
CA ALA A 517 0.96 -15.52 -5.14
C ALA A 517 1.99 -15.82 -6.24
N LEU A 518 1.79 -15.28 -7.46
CA LEU A 518 2.68 -15.52 -8.59
C LEU A 518 4.10 -15.01 -8.35
N ASP A 519 4.28 -13.87 -7.68
CA ASP A 519 5.61 -13.37 -7.31
C ASP A 519 6.31 -14.29 -6.30
N HIS A 520 5.57 -14.79 -5.31
CA HIS A 520 6.09 -15.77 -4.35
C HIS A 520 6.47 -17.10 -5.02
N LEU A 521 5.64 -17.59 -5.96
CA LEU A 521 5.89 -18.83 -6.70
C LEU A 521 7.07 -18.68 -7.69
N GLN A 522 7.20 -17.54 -8.36
CA GLN A 522 8.36 -17.25 -9.22
C GLN A 522 9.66 -17.09 -8.43
N TYR A 523 9.62 -16.54 -7.21
CA TYR A 523 10.80 -16.56 -6.33
C TYR A 523 11.24 -18.00 -6.04
N LEU A 524 10.29 -18.87 -5.68
CA LEU A 524 10.55 -20.28 -5.37
C LEU A 524 11.08 -21.04 -6.60
N GLU A 525 10.49 -20.82 -7.78
CA GLU A 525 10.92 -21.39 -9.07
C GLU A 525 12.39 -21.08 -9.37
N ARG A 526 12.85 -19.86 -9.07
CA ARG A 526 14.22 -19.40 -9.38
C ARG A 526 15.26 -19.71 -8.29
N HIS A 527 14.88 -19.70 -7.01
CA HIS A 527 15.84 -19.70 -5.89
C HIS A 527 15.71 -20.89 -4.93
N ALA A 528 14.58 -21.61 -4.94
CA ALA A 528 14.27 -22.62 -3.93
C ALA A 528 13.48 -23.83 -4.50
N SER A 529 13.74 -24.21 -5.74
CA SER A 529 12.96 -25.21 -6.48
C SER A 529 13.07 -26.65 -5.93
N ASP A 530 14.01 -26.90 -5.01
CA ASP A 530 14.12 -28.18 -4.27
C ASP A 530 13.42 -28.19 -2.90
N VAL A 531 12.84 -27.05 -2.49
CA VAL A 531 12.06 -26.88 -1.25
C VAL A 531 10.58 -27.14 -1.52
N PRO A 532 9.98 -28.22 -0.99
CA PRO A 532 8.55 -28.48 -1.10
C PRO A 532 7.72 -27.61 -0.14
N ASP A 533 6.39 -27.56 -0.35
CA ASP A 533 5.46 -26.95 0.60
C ASP A 533 5.64 -27.56 2.01
N PRO A 534 5.90 -26.78 3.07
CA PRO A 534 6.05 -27.28 4.43
C PRO A 534 4.78 -27.88 5.04
N GLN A 535 3.59 -27.62 4.48
CA GLN A 535 2.34 -28.30 4.84
C GLN A 535 2.08 -29.56 3.98
N GLY A 536 2.78 -29.68 2.85
CA GLY A 536 2.66 -30.78 1.90
C GLY A 536 1.43 -30.71 0.98
N GLY A 537 1.43 -31.54 -0.06
CA GLY A 537 0.26 -31.83 -0.88
C GLY A 537 0.04 -30.97 -2.13
N ARG A 538 0.68 -29.79 -2.28
CA ARG A 538 0.65 -29.00 -3.53
C ARG A 538 2.04 -28.89 -4.17
N ASP A 539 2.10 -29.06 -5.48
CA ASP A 539 3.33 -28.91 -6.27
C ASP A 539 3.54 -27.46 -6.73
N LEU A 540 4.81 -27.05 -6.82
CA LEU A 540 5.20 -25.70 -7.23
C LEU A 540 4.80 -25.41 -8.68
N SER A 541 5.02 -26.34 -9.61
CA SER A 541 4.70 -26.12 -11.02
C SER A 541 3.20 -26.11 -11.28
N GLN A 542 2.44 -26.93 -10.54
CA GLN A 542 0.98 -26.92 -10.55
C GLN A 542 0.44 -25.55 -10.07
N LEU A 543 0.92 -25.03 -8.95
CA LEU A 543 0.51 -23.73 -8.41
C LEU A 543 0.85 -22.56 -9.33
N LEU A 544 2.02 -22.61 -9.96
CA LEU A 544 2.48 -21.57 -10.86
C LEU A 544 1.66 -21.58 -12.18
N ALA A 545 1.23 -22.77 -12.63
CA ALA A 545 0.27 -22.91 -13.72
C ALA A 545 -1.16 -22.44 -13.31
N GLU A 546 -1.63 -22.78 -12.11
CA GLU A 546 -2.91 -22.34 -11.53
C GLU A 546 -3.00 -20.81 -11.51
N ALA A 547 -1.98 -20.13 -10.94
CA ALA A 547 -1.93 -18.67 -10.86
C ALA A 547 -1.84 -18.00 -12.25
N ARG A 548 -0.95 -18.48 -13.14
CA ARG A 548 -0.84 -17.95 -14.52
C ARG A 548 -2.15 -18.11 -15.30
N ALA A 549 -2.85 -19.24 -15.14
CA ALA A 549 -4.12 -19.49 -15.81
C ALA A 549 -5.26 -18.60 -15.26
N ALA A 550 -5.34 -18.43 -13.93
CA ALA A 550 -6.36 -17.59 -13.31
C ALA A 550 -6.22 -16.11 -13.71
N ILE A 551 -4.99 -15.59 -13.78
CA ILE A 551 -4.72 -14.22 -14.27
C ILE A 551 -5.10 -14.09 -15.74
N ALA A 552 -4.62 -14.98 -16.62
CA ALA A 552 -4.89 -14.92 -18.06
C ALA A 552 -6.37 -15.22 -18.45
N GLU A 553 -7.16 -15.77 -17.52
CA GLU A 553 -8.62 -15.87 -17.63
C GLU A 553 -9.29 -14.56 -17.21
N ALA A 554 -8.86 -13.99 -16.09
CA ALA A 554 -9.36 -12.73 -15.55
C ALA A 554 -9.07 -11.52 -16.49
N ASP A 555 -7.88 -11.44 -17.07
CA ASP A 555 -7.53 -10.46 -18.13
C ASP A 555 -8.48 -10.58 -19.34
N ARG A 556 -8.83 -11.80 -19.73
CA ARG A 556 -9.71 -12.05 -20.87
C ARG A 556 -11.16 -11.69 -20.58
N LEU A 557 -11.63 -11.95 -19.36
CA LEU A 557 -12.94 -11.51 -18.88
C LEU A 557 -13.02 -9.98 -18.78
N LEU A 558 -11.93 -9.32 -18.39
CA LEU A 558 -11.83 -7.85 -18.38
C LEU A 558 -11.84 -7.28 -19.80
N ALA A 559 -11.08 -7.87 -20.73
CA ALA A 559 -11.06 -7.48 -22.15
C ALA A 559 -12.41 -7.73 -22.86
N ALA A 560 -13.20 -8.70 -22.38
CA ALA A 560 -14.55 -8.99 -22.85
C ALA A 560 -15.65 -8.19 -22.12
N ALA A 561 -15.30 -7.32 -21.15
CA ALA A 561 -16.27 -6.60 -20.35
C ALA A 561 -17.07 -5.58 -21.19
N PRO A 562 -18.40 -5.54 -21.08
CA PRO A 562 -19.22 -4.69 -21.96
C PRO A 562 -19.08 -3.20 -21.62
N THR A 563 -18.83 -2.40 -22.65
CA THR A 563 -18.78 -0.92 -22.58
C THR A 563 -20.16 -0.27 -22.38
N GLY A 564 -21.24 -1.06 -22.36
CA GLY A 564 -22.63 -0.62 -22.19
C GLY A 564 -22.99 -0.11 -20.77
N PRO A 565 -24.28 -0.25 -20.36
CA PRO A 565 -24.79 0.31 -19.10
C PRO A 565 -23.99 -0.08 -17.86
N LEU A 566 -23.88 0.88 -16.94
CA LEU A 566 -22.91 0.83 -15.84
C LEU A 566 -23.06 -0.42 -14.96
N ASP A 567 -24.28 -0.81 -14.57
CA ASP A 567 -24.52 -1.98 -13.73
C ASP A 567 -24.03 -3.29 -14.38
N THR A 568 -24.05 -3.35 -15.71
CA THR A 568 -23.57 -4.53 -16.46
C THR A 568 -22.04 -4.54 -16.52
N ARG A 569 -21.43 -3.36 -16.66
CA ARG A 569 -19.97 -3.18 -16.59
C ARG A 569 -19.43 -3.48 -15.18
N MET A 570 -20.07 -2.97 -14.12
CA MET A 570 -19.71 -3.22 -12.72
C MET A 570 -19.87 -4.70 -12.34
N ARG A 571 -20.95 -5.37 -12.79
CA ARG A 571 -21.12 -6.82 -12.60
C ARG A 571 -20.04 -7.63 -13.31
N ALA A 572 -19.67 -7.26 -14.55
CA ALA A 572 -18.57 -7.92 -15.26
C ALA A 572 -17.23 -7.76 -14.53
N MET A 573 -16.89 -6.54 -14.10
CA MET A 573 -15.66 -6.28 -13.34
C MET A 573 -15.64 -7.01 -11.99
N ARG A 574 -16.79 -7.15 -11.31
CA ARG A 574 -16.88 -7.92 -10.07
C ARG A 574 -16.64 -9.41 -10.31
N ALA A 575 -17.17 -9.97 -11.41
CA ALA A 575 -16.87 -11.36 -11.80
C ALA A 575 -15.38 -11.60 -12.11
N VAL A 576 -14.64 -10.60 -12.60
CA VAL A 576 -13.18 -10.66 -12.73
C VAL A 576 -12.51 -10.75 -11.34
N LEU A 577 -12.97 -9.98 -10.36
CA LEU A 577 -12.44 -10.02 -8.99
C LEU A 577 -12.84 -11.28 -8.22
N ASP A 578 -14.02 -11.85 -8.50
CA ASP A 578 -14.44 -13.15 -7.96
C ASP A 578 -13.56 -14.30 -8.49
N LEU A 579 -12.81 -14.09 -9.58
CA LEU A 579 -11.80 -15.01 -10.11
C LEU A 579 -10.38 -14.68 -9.61
N CYS A 580 -9.98 -13.40 -9.61
CA CYS A 580 -8.67 -12.92 -9.17
C CYS A 580 -8.82 -11.64 -8.33
N ALA A 581 -8.80 -11.77 -7.01
CA ALA A 581 -9.23 -10.72 -6.07
C ALA A 581 -8.30 -9.49 -6.02
N ASP A 582 -7.04 -9.68 -6.42
CA ASP A 582 -5.97 -8.68 -6.49
C ASP A 582 -5.77 -8.09 -7.90
N HIS A 583 -6.60 -8.45 -8.88
CA HIS A 583 -6.44 -8.04 -10.28
C HIS A 583 -6.46 -6.52 -10.47
N THR A 584 -5.29 -5.93 -10.72
CA THR A 584 -5.09 -4.47 -10.79
C THR A 584 -6.00 -3.80 -11.80
N GLY A 585 -6.10 -4.32 -13.03
CA GLY A 585 -6.95 -3.78 -14.09
C GLY A 585 -8.43 -3.65 -13.70
N ALA A 586 -9.06 -4.72 -13.21
CA ALA A 586 -10.46 -4.69 -12.79
C ALA A 586 -10.70 -3.80 -11.55
N ARG A 587 -9.74 -3.75 -10.61
CA ARG A 587 -9.80 -2.83 -9.45
C ARG A 587 -9.72 -1.37 -9.88
N ALA A 588 -8.79 -1.03 -10.77
CA ALA A 588 -8.64 0.33 -11.31
C ALA A 588 -9.85 0.75 -12.14
N ALA A 589 -10.38 -0.15 -12.98
CA ALA A 589 -11.54 0.14 -13.82
C ALA A 589 -12.85 0.28 -13.02
N LEU A 590 -12.99 -0.40 -11.86
CA LEU A 590 -14.05 -0.11 -10.88
C LEU A 590 -13.83 1.22 -10.15
N ALA A 591 -12.59 1.56 -9.80
CA ALA A 591 -12.27 2.84 -9.16
C ALA A 591 -12.59 4.04 -10.07
N ALA A 592 -12.36 3.89 -11.39
CA ALA A 592 -12.61 4.89 -12.43
C ALA A 592 -14.09 5.05 -12.84
N VAL A 593 -15.03 4.28 -12.25
CA VAL A 593 -16.48 4.48 -12.46
C VAL A 593 -16.92 5.80 -11.80
N PRO A 594 -17.39 6.83 -12.52
CA PRO A 594 -17.96 8.02 -11.87
C PRO A 594 -19.22 7.64 -11.07
N ILE A 595 -19.60 8.47 -10.10
CA ILE A 595 -20.91 8.40 -9.45
C ILE A 595 -21.68 9.63 -9.90
N ASP A 596 -22.81 9.41 -10.57
CA ASP A 596 -23.63 10.50 -11.08
C ASP A 596 -24.28 11.28 -9.91
N PRO A 597 -24.32 12.62 -9.96
CA PRO A 597 -24.98 13.42 -8.93
C PRO A 597 -26.52 13.26 -8.97
N PRO A 598 -27.23 13.48 -7.85
CA PRO A 598 -28.69 13.45 -7.81
C PRO A 598 -29.30 14.62 -8.59
N GLY A 599 -30.39 14.38 -9.34
CA GLY A 599 -31.04 15.40 -10.15
C GLY A 599 -31.93 16.36 -9.34
N ALA A 600 -32.37 17.45 -9.97
CA ALA A 600 -33.49 18.31 -9.55
C ALA A 600 -33.64 18.62 -8.04
N LEU A 601 -32.53 18.93 -7.33
CA LEU A 601 -32.57 19.26 -5.91
C LEU A 601 -33.36 20.55 -5.64
N THR A 602 -34.40 20.46 -4.81
CA THR A 602 -35.21 21.60 -4.36
C THR A 602 -35.30 21.67 -2.83
N ALA A 603 -35.54 22.88 -2.31
CA ALA A 603 -35.73 23.16 -0.90
C ALA A 603 -36.98 24.03 -0.70
N ILE A 604 -37.88 23.63 0.21
CA ILE A 604 -39.13 24.33 0.49
C ILE A 604 -39.27 24.51 2.00
N ARG A 605 -39.42 25.76 2.47
CA ARG A 605 -39.72 26.03 3.88
C ARG A 605 -41.21 25.81 4.14
N GLN A 606 -41.51 24.92 5.08
CA GLN A 606 -42.85 24.58 5.52
C GLN A 606 -43.42 25.62 6.51
N PRO A 607 -44.75 25.69 6.71
CA PRO A 607 -45.38 26.65 7.63
C PRO A 607 -44.97 26.53 9.10
N ASN A 608 -44.35 25.41 9.50
CA ASN A 608 -43.81 25.16 10.84
C ASN A 608 -42.34 25.60 11.02
N GLY A 609 -41.70 26.16 9.97
CA GLY A 609 -40.31 26.63 9.98
C GLY A 609 -39.29 25.65 9.38
N THR A 610 -39.57 24.33 9.44
CA THR A 610 -38.76 23.24 8.86
C THR A 610 -38.53 23.46 7.36
N VAL A 611 -37.38 23.06 6.84
CA VAL A 611 -37.13 23.00 5.39
C VAL A 611 -37.18 21.55 4.92
N THR A 612 -38.15 21.21 4.06
CA THR A 612 -38.18 19.92 3.36
C THR A 612 -37.31 20.02 2.10
N LEU A 613 -36.46 19.02 1.90
CA LEU A 613 -35.57 18.87 0.74
C LEU A 613 -36.02 17.66 -0.06
N THR A 614 -36.08 17.78 -1.39
CA THR A 614 -36.37 16.67 -2.31
C THR A 614 -35.49 16.75 -3.55
N TRP A 615 -35.11 15.60 -4.10
CA TRP A 615 -34.28 15.48 -5.30
C TRP A 615 -34.70 14.29 -6.17
N GLU A 616 -34.22 14.23 -7.41
CA GLU A 616 -34.29 13.02 -8.22
C GLU A 616 -33.13 12.09 -7.84
N PRO A 617 -33.36 10.75 -7.78
CA PRO A 617 -32.29 9.81 -7.44
C PRO A 617 -31.16 9.85 -8.47
N SER A 618 -29.94 9.52 -8.01
CA SER A 618 -28.80 9.32 -8.91
C SER A 618 -29.09 8.19 -9.91
N PRO A 619 -28.67 8.32 -11.18
CA PRO A 619 -28.57 7.21 -12.12
C PRO A 619 -27.68 6.04 -11.64
N THR A 620 -26.77 6.28 -10.68
CA THR A 620 -25.95 5.24 -10.05
C THR A 620 -26.74 4.51 -8.95
N ALA A 621 -26.88 3.19 -9.07
CA ALA A 621 -27.59 2.35 -8.09
C ALA A 621 -26.89 2.26 -6.71
N ASP A 622 -27.65 1.85 -5.70
CA ASP A 622 -27.21 1.55 -4.32
C ASP A 622 -26.48 2.69 -3.55
N VAL A 623 -26.67 3.95 -3.97
CA VAL A 623 -26.07 5.13 -3.30
C VAL A 623 -26.75 5.50 -1.97
N GLU A 624 -25.95 6.02 -1.03
CA GLU A 624 -26.41 6.82 0.12
C GLU A 624 -26.23 8.31 -0.19
N TYR A 625 -27.26 9.13 0.02
CA TYR A 625 -27.18 10.58 -0.12
C TYR A 625 -26.71 11.22 1.18
N ARG A 626 -25.64 12.03 1.10
CA ARG A 626 -25.22 12.94 2.17
C ARG A 626 -25.77 14.33 1.89
N VAL A 627 -26.58 14.86 2.80
CA VAL A 627 -27.18 16.19 2.70
C VAL A 627 -26.39 17.17 3.56
N THR A 628 -25.99 18.31 2.98
CA THR A 628 -25.25 19.39 3.63
C THR A 628 -25.94 20.74 3.42
N ARG A 629 -25.74 21.68 4.35
CA ARG A 629 -26.25 23.05 4.32
C ARG A 629 -25.11 24.05 4.48
N LEU A 630 -25.06 25.03 3.60
CA LEU A 630 -24.16 26.18 3.71
C LEU A 630 -24.61 27.06 4.88
N GLN A 631 -23.68 27.42 5.77
CA GLN A 631 -23.91 28.34 6.87
C GLN A 631 -23.50 29.78 6.46
N PRO A 632 -23.87 30.82 7.23
CA PRO A 632 -23.49 32.21 6.93
C PRO A 632 -21.99 32.54 7.03
N ASP A 633 -21.14 31.57 7.38
CA ASP A 633 -19.67 31.65 7.41
C ASP A 633 -19.02 30.90 6.22
N ASP A 634 -19.81 30.63 5.18
CA ASP A 634 -19.50 29.79 4.00
C ASP A 634 -19.08 28.34 4.32
N SER A 635 -19.24 27.87 5.56
CA SER A 635 -18.97 26.47 5.93
C SER A 635 -20.14 25.53 5.58
N TRP A 636 -19.83 24.29 5.23
CA TRP A 636 -20.82 23.24 4.99
C TRP A 636 -21.04 22.38 6.24
N ARG A 637 -22.27 22.38 6.78
CA ARG A 637 -22.70 21.49 7.86
C ARG A 637 -23.49 20.31 7.31
N VAL A 638 -23.23 19.09 7.77
CA VAL A 638 -24.08 17.92 7.47
C VAL A 638 -25.43 18.08 8.16
N VAL A 639 -26.52 17.97 7.40
CA VAL A 639 -27.91 17.93 7.90
C VAL A 639 -28.28 16.48 8.25
N GLY A 640 -27.94 15.54 7.37
CA GLY A 640 -28.20 14.13 7.58
C GLY A 640 -27.68 13.26 6.44
N ARG A 641 -28.00 11.97 6.50
CA ARG A 641 -27.79 11.01 5.41
C ARG A 641 -29.03 10.13 5.26
N THR A 642 -29.31 9.70 4.03
CA THR A 642 -30.51 8.90 3.72
C THR A 642 -30.32 8.13 2.41
N ARG A 643 -31.07 7.03 2.24
CA ARG A 643 -31.26 6.36 0.94
C ARG A 643 -32.56 6.80 0.24
N ALA A 644 -33.47 7.47 0.95
CA ALA A 644 -34.61 8.13 0.35
C ALA A 644 -34.16 9.39 -0.41
N THR A 645 -35.01 9.90 -1.29
CA THR A 645 -34.77 11.10 -2.09
C THR A 645 -35.36 12.36 -1.47
N GLU A 646 -35.53 12.34 -0.15
CA GLU A 646 -36.06 13.43 0.67
C GLU A 646 -35.37 13.49 2.05
N LEU A 647 -35.32 14.68 2.64
CA LEU A 647 -34.86 14.90 4.02
C LEU A 647 -35.48 16.20 4.59
N GLU A 648 -35.75 16.25 5.89
CA GLU A 648 -36.17 17.48 6.58
C GLU A 648 -35.03 18.08 7.41
N ASP A 649 -34.84 19.41 7.29
CA ASP A 649 -33.99 20.21 8.17
C ASP A 649 -34.86 21.02 9.14
N GLY A 650 -35.09 20.44 10.33
CA GLY A 650 -35.72 21.12 11.47
C GLY A 650 -34.77 22.08 12.21
N GLY A 651 -33.49 22.15 11.83
CA GLY A 651 -32.47 23.05 12.38
C GLY A 651 -32.09 24.19 11.42
N ALA A 652 -32.91 24.47 10.41
CA ALA A 652 -32.71 25.55 9.46
C ALA A 652 -32.93 26.93 10.13
N PRO A 653 -32.00 27.89 10.01
CA PRO A 653 -32.17 29.22 10.60
C PRO A 653 -33.37 29.96 10.01
N ASP A 654 -33.95 30.88 10.77
CA ASP A 654 -35.04 31.75 10.30
C ASP A 654 -34.59 32.72 9.21
N GLY A 655 -35.54 33.13 8.35
CA GLY A 655 -35.30 34.05 7.23
C GLY A 655 -35.21 33.34 5.86
N PRO A 656 -34.37 33.84 4.93
CA PRO A 656 -34.19 33.25 3.60
C PRO A 656 -33.91 31.75 3.65
N LEU A 657 -34.23 31.03 2.57
CA LEU A 657 -33.87 29.62 2.44
C LEU A 657 -32.33 29.48 2.41
N PRO A 658 -31.72 28.67 3.30
CA PRO A 658 -30.30 28.34 3.19
C PRO A 658 -30.01 27.60 1.88
N ILE A 659 -28.74 27.64 1.47
CA ILE A 659 -28.27 26.85 0.33
C ILE A 659 -27.97 25.43 0.82
N TYR A 660 -28.53 24.42 0.14
CA TYR A 660 -28.28 23.01 0.44
C TYR A 660 -27.54 22.36 -0.72
N GLY A 661 -26.76 21.33 -0.38
CA GLY A 661 -26.00 20.50 -1.29
C GLY A 661 -26.25 19.03 -0.97
N VAL A 662 -26.46 18.20 -2.00
CA VAL A 662 -26.63 16.75 -1.85
C VAL A 662 -25.61 16.03 -2.71
N VAL A 663 -24.94 15.05 -2.11
CA VAL A 663 -23.90 14.23 -2.71
C VAL A 663 -24.32 12.76 -2.64
N ALA A 664 -24.38 12.07 -3.76
CA ALA A 664 -24.54 10.62 -3.80
C ALA A 664 -23.22 9.94 -3.43
N THR A 665 -23.28 8.88 -2.62
CA THR A 665 -22.08 8.20 -2.11
C THR A 665 -22.19 6.69 -2.27
N LEU A 666 -21.11 6.05 -2.72
CA LEU A 666 -21.03 4.60 -2.91
C LEU A 666 -19.65 4.09 -2.47
N SER A 667 -19.63 3.20 -1.48
CA SER A 667 -18.40 2.60 -0.91
C SER A 667 -17.33 3.62 -0.50
N GLY A 668 -17.75 4.78 0.02
CA GLY A 668 -16.85 5.86 0.48
C GLY A 668 -16.44 6.86 -0.62
N ARG A 669 -16.75 6.59 -1.89
CA ARG A 669 -16.61 7.55 -3.00
C ARG A 669 -17.83 8.46 -3.08
N THR A 670 -17.68 9.63 -3.70
CA THR A 670 -18.71 10.68 -3.79
C THR A 670 -18.97 11.11 -5.24
N SER A 671 -20.20 11.50 -5.56
CA SER A 671 -20.53 12.29 -6.75
C SER A 671 -20.07 13.74 -6.61
N ASP A 672 -20.26 14.53 -7.67
CA ASP A 672 -20.38 15.98 -7.56
C ASP A 672 -21.54 16.39 -6.63
N MET A 673 -21.51 17.64 -6.16
CA MET A 673 -22.53 18.19 -5.27
C MET A 673 -23.62 18.93 -6.06
N SER A 674 -24.81 18.34 -6.16
CA SER A 674 -26.01 19.06 -6.61
C SER A 674 -26.40 20.08 -5.56
N ARG A 675 -26.63 21.34 -5.94
CA ARG A 675 -26.93 22.44 -5.01
C ARG A 675 -28.23 23.15 -5.35
N THR A 676 -28.93 23.68 -4.35
CA THR A 676 -30.20 24.43 -4.51
C THR A 676 -30.02 25.81 -5.14
N ASP A 677 -28.79 26.35 -5.17
CA ASP A 677 -28.43 27.60 -5.84
C ASP A 677 -27.78 27.38 -7.21
N ALA A 678 -27.63 26.13 -7.65
CA ALA A 678 -27.21 25.85 -9.02
C ALA A 678 -28.26 26.44 -9.99
N PRO A 679 -27.85 27.12 -11.07
CA PRO A 679 -28.79 27.68 -12.03
C PRO A 679 -29.62 26.53 -12.62
N SER A 680 -30.94 26.62 -12.47
CA SER A 680 -31.85 25.65 -13.06
C SER A 680 -31.74 25.74 -14.58
N THR A 681 -30.97 24.82 -15.17
CA THR A 681 -30.82 24.69 -16.62
C THR A 681 -32.23 24.61 -17.21
N PRO A 682 -32.63 25.58 -18.05
CA PRO A 682 -33.97 25.56 -18.61
C PRO A 682 -34.14 24.24 -19.39
N PRO A 683 -35.31 23.57 -19.30
CA PRO A 683 -35.52 22.31 -19.99
C PRO A 683 -35.20 22.53 -21.47
N PRO A 684 -34.41 21.63 -22.10
CA PRO A 684 -33.93 21.84 -23.46
C PRO A 684 -35.13 22.07 -24.37
N THR A 685 -35.19 23.27 -24.97
CA THR A 685 -36.29 23.68 -25.85
C THR A 685 -36.54 22.54 -26.83
N PRO A 686 -37.74 21.94 -26.85
CA PRO A 686 -37.97 20.72 -27.62
C PRO A 686 -37.64 21.00 -29.08
N ALA A 687 -36.62 20.30 -29.58
CA ALA A 687 -36.12 20.51 -30.93
C ALA A 687 -37.29 20.36 -31.91
N PRO A 688 -37.45 21.28 -32.90
CA PRO A 688 -38.61 21.28 -33.77
C PRO A 688 -38.74 19.92 -34.46
N THR A 689 -39.86 19.23 -34.18
CA THR A 689 -40.06 17.85 -34.59
C THR A 689 -39.82 17.72 -36.10
N PRO A 690 -38.91 16.85 -36.57
CA PRO A 690 -38.71 16.66 -37.99
C PRO A 690 -40.04 16.24 -38.63
N PRO A 691 -40.49 16.88 -39.72
CA PRO A 691 -41.82 16.64 -40.25
C PRO A 691 -41.93 15.19 -40.73
N THR A 692 -42.82 14.42 -40.09
CA THR A 692 -43.19 13.07 -40.50
C THR A 692 -43.48 13.07 -42.01
N PRO A 693 -42.78 12.27 -42.83
CA PRO A 693 -43.01 12.24 -44.27
C PRO A 693 -44.46 11.91 -44.60
N GLY A 694 -45.19 12.93 -45.07
CA GLY A 694 -46.59 12.79 -45.45
C GLY A 694 -46.73 11.75 -46.56
N ARG A 695 -47.52 10.70 -46.31
CA ARG A 695 -47.85 9.64 -47.27
C ARG A 695 -48.48 10.24 -48.52
N ILE A 696 -47.68 10.46 -49.57
CA ILE A 696 -48.17 10.95 -50.86
C ILE A 696 -48.87 9.78 -51.57
N ASP A 697 -50.20 9.77 -51.50
CA ASP A 697 -51.03 8.80 -52.23
C ASP A 697 -51.13 9.22 -53.70
N ILE A 698 -50.17 8.79 -54.53
CA ILE A 698 -50.15 9.08 -55.96
C ILE A 698 -51.09 8.11 -56.69
N THR A 699 -52.40 8.30 -56.50
CA THR A 699 -53.43 7.60 -57.26
C THR A 699 -54.11 8.53 -58.29
N ARG A 700 -53.90 8.18 -59.57
CA ARG A 700 -54.53 8.69 -60.81
C ARG A 700 -54.04 10.05 -61.39
N PRO A 701 -54.30 10.29 -62.71
CA PRO A 701 -53.47 11.18 -63.53
C PRO A 701 -54.29 12.30 -64.24
N ASP A 702 -53.64 13.15 -65.05
CA ASP A 702 -53.90 13.06 -66.50
C ASP A 702 -52.85 13.67 -67.44
N ARG A 703 -52.86 13.09 -68.64
CA ARG A 703 -52.27 13.47 -69.92
C ARG A 703 -52.06 14.97 -70.20
N ARG A 704 -50.82 15.34 -70.53
CA ARG A 704 -50.51 16.28 -71.63
C ARG A 704 -49.33 15.75 -72.47
N ALA A 705 -49.16 16.30 -73.67
CA ALA A 705 -48.07 16.01 -74.61
C ALA A 705 -47.97 14.58 -75.18
N ALA A 706 -49.09 13.95 -75.54
CA ALA A 706 -49.09 12.76 -76.39
C ALA A 706 -49.24 13.14 -77.89
N ARG A 707 -48.13 13.19 -78.65
CA ARG A 707 -48.09 13.07 -80.14
C ARG A 707 -46.65 12.92 -80.64
N ALA A 708 -46.47 12.36 -81.85
CA ALA A 708 -45.19 11.93 -82.44
C ALA A 708 -44.43 10.91 -81.56
N ALA A 709 -44.68 9.59 -81.63
CA ALA A 709 -45.33 8.78 -82.67
C ALA A 709 -44.60 8.71 -84.03
N ALA A 710 -43.68 7.74 -84.11
CA ALA A 710 -43.25 6.98 -85.29
C ALA A 710 -42.62 7.67 -86.51
N ARG A 711 -41.30 7.46 -86.68
CA ARG A 711 -40.69 6.89 -87.91
C ARG A 711 -39.26 6.39 -87.63
N ALA A 712 -38.81 5.40 -88.42
CA ALA A 712 -37.63 4.53 -88.21
C ALA A 712 -37.76 3.65 -86.93
N ASN A 713 -38.05 2.35 -87.01
CA ASN A 713 -37.30 1.21 -87.60
C ASN A 713 -36.01 0.94 -86.79
N ALA A 714 -35.91 -0.14 -86.01
CA ALA A 714 -35.76 -1.58 -86.38
C ALA A 714 -34.30 -1.92 -86.75
N SER A 715 -33.76 -3.11 -86.48
CA SER A 715 -34.39 -4.44 -86.33
C SER A 715 -33.80 -5.34 -85.21
N GLU A 716 -34.43 -6.51 -85.04
CA GLU A 716 -33.92 -7.76 -84.42
C GLU A 716 -33.59 -7.80 -82.90
N GLY A 717 -33.78 -8.93 -82.19
CA GLY A 717 -34.47 -10.17 -82.60
C GLY A 717 -34.31 -11.35 -81.62
N ALA A 718 -35.42 -12.04 -81.30
CA ALA A 718 -35.54 -13.25 -80.44
C ALA A 718 -35.09 -13.11 -78.95
N GLY A 719 -35.65 -13.84 -77.97
CA GLY A 719 -36.84 -14.70 -77.89
C GLY A 719 -37.17 -14.94 -76.38
N ALA A 720 -38.44 -14.88 -75.91
CA ALA A 720 -39.49 -15.92 -75.96
C ALA A 720 -39.15 -17.19 -75.14
N ALA A 721 -40.00 -17.76 -74.26
CA ALA A 721 -41.33 -17.42 -73.67
C ALA A 721 -41.40 -18.08 -72.25
N ALA A 722 -42.46 -18.23 -71.45
CA ALA A 722 -43.93 -18.07 -71.48
C ALA A 722 -44.41 -17.76 -70.00
N ALA A 723 -45.66 -17.57 -69.52
CA ALA A 723 -47.05 -17.92 -69.88
C ALA A 723 -47.44 -19.43 -69.72
N ALA A 724 -48.55 -19.84 -69.07
CA ALA A 724 -49.54 -19.17 -68.20
C ALA A 724 -50.34 -20.21 -67.36
N SER A 725 -51.39 -19.77 -66.65
CA SER A 725 -52.44 -20.46 -65.86
C SER A 725 -52.74 -21.96 -66.07
N THR A 726 -53.16 -22.66 -64.99
CA THR A 726 -54.39 -23.52 -64.87
C THR A 726 -54.62 -23.90 -63.38
N ALA A 727 -55.75 -24.52 -63.01
CA ALA A 727 -56.30 -24.64 -61.64
C ALA A 727 -56.45 -26.08 -61.09
N ALA A 728 -56.93 -26.17 -59.82
CA ALA A 728 -57.35 -27.35 -59.04
C ALA A 728 -56.21 -28.29 -58.51
N GLY A 729 -56.36 -28.99 -57.38
CA GLY A 729 -57.41 -28.90 -56.33
C GLY A 729 -57.44 -30.09 -55.34
N SER A 730 -57.94 -29.88 -54.11
CA SER A 730 -58.18 -30.87 -53.01
C SER A 730 -56.93 -31.54 -52.38
N GLY A 731 -56.84 -31.85 -51.08
CA GLY A 731 -57.65 -31.61 -49.85
C GLY A 731 -56.78 -31.93 -48.60
N THR A 732 -57.20 -32.02 -47.33
CA THR A 732 -58.50 -31.99 -46.61
C THR A 732 -58.30 -31.68 -45.10
N SER A 733 -59.28 -31.02 -44.42
CA SER A 733 -59.63 -31.06 -42.96
C SER A 733 -58.58 -30.76 -41.84
N GLY A 734 -58.88 -30.10 -40.71
CA GLY A 734 -60.08 -29.31 -40.31
C GLY A 734 -60.36 -29.21 -38.78
N ALA A 735 -60.53 -27.98 -38.25
CA ALA A 735 -61.12 -27.56 -36.93
C ALA A 735 -60.47 -28.01 -35.59
N GLY A 736 -60.60 -27.28 -34.45
CA GLY A 736 -61.08 -25.89 -34.21
C GLY A 736 -61.56 -25.56 -32.76
N GLY A 737 -61.28 -24.34 -32.25
CA GLY A 737 -61.83 -23.74 -30.99
C GLY A 737 -61.10 -24.10 -29.67
N ALA A 738 -61.20 -23.36 -28.55
CA ALA A 738 -61.77 -22.03 -28.21
C ALA A 738 -61.05 -21.44 -26.94
N ALA A 739 -61.56 -20.39 -26.27
CA ALA A 739 -60.77 -19.52 -25.36
C ALA A 739 -61.30 -19.33 -23.90
N ILE A 740 -60.53 -18.58 -23.07
CA ILE A 740 -60.75 -18.03 -21.69
C ILE A 740 -60.97 -19.04 -20.52
N PRO A 741 -60.79 -18.67 -19.21
CA PRO A 741 -60.14 -17.51 -18.57
C PRO A 741 -59.20 -17.81 -17.35
N ALA A 742 -58.49 -16.76 -16.88
CA ALA A 742 -58.12 -16.31 -15.50
C ALA A 742 -57.92 -17.25 -14.26
N ALA A 743 -57.21 -16.65 -13.27
CA ALA A 743 -57.23 -16.85 -11.79
C ALA A 743 -56.23 -17.84 -11.11
N ALA A 744 -55.21 -17.24 -10.48
CA ALA A 744 -54.80 -17.30 -9.05
C ALA A 744 -54.87 -18.59 -8.19
N THR A 745 -54.08 -18.57 -7.10
CA THR A 745 -54.12 -19.43 -5.88
C THR A 745 -53.81 -20.94 -6.06
N ASP A 746 -53.24 -21.67 -5.11
CA ASP A 746 -52.34 -21.36 -3.98
C ASP A 746 -51.72 -22.69 -3.45
N THR A 747 -50.89 -22.65 -2.41
CA THR A 747 -50.56 -23.74 -1.47
C THR A 747 -49.88 -25.02 -1.99
N SER A 748 -48.62 -25.14 -1.60
CA SER A 748 -47.96 -26.35 -1.08
C SER A 748 -48.81 -27.62 -0.81
N THR A 749 -48.28 -28.80 -1.18
CA THR A 749 -47.79 -29.87 -0.25
C THR A 749 -47.57 -31.19 -1.02
N GLY A 750 -46.57 -31.98 -0.63
CA GLY A 750 -46.48 -33.40 -0.99
C GLY A 750 -45.11 -33.85 -1.47
N ALA A 751 -44.52 -34.84 -0.78
CA ALA A 751 -43.25 -35.46 -1.16
C ALA A 751 -43.47 -36.91 -1.62
N ALA A 752 -42.64 -37.41 -2.55
CA ALA A 752 -42.12 -38.79 -2.59
C ALA A 752 -41.33 -39.04 -3.89
N SER A 753 -40.19 -39.74 -3.79
CA SER A 753 -39.44 -40.28 -4.94
C SER A 753 -39.91 -41.70 -5.29
N PRO A 754 -39.67 -42.16 -6.53
CA PRO A 754 -39.52 -43.60 -6.79
C PRO A 754 -38.21 -43.99 -7.50
N VAL A 755 -37.46 -44.84 -6.78
CA VAL A 755 -36.61 -46.00 -7.17
C VAL A 755 -36.44 -46.36 -8.67
N ALA A 756 -35.21 -46.78 -9.03
CA ALA A 756 -34.78 -47.30 -10.34
C ALA A 756 -35.21 -48.76 -10.65
N PRO A 757 -34.75 -49.40 -11.77
CA PRO A 757 -33.72 -50.44 -11.60
C PRO A 757 -32.79 -50.76 -12.82
N GLY A 758 -31.64 -51.42 -12.56
CA GLY A 758 -31.38 -52.75 -13.16
C GLY A 758 -30.18 -53.00 -14.11
N GLY A 759 -29.07 -53.56 -13.56
CA GLY A 759 -28.17 -54.53 -14.26
C GLY A 759 -26.88 -54.00 -14.91
N ALA A 760 -25.85 -54.82 -15.22
CA ALA A 760 -25.51 -56.20 -14.78
C ALA A 760 -24.05 -56.59 -15.18
N GLY A 761 -23.42 -57.52 -14.44
CA GLY A 761 -22.09 -58.14 -14.74
C GLY A 761 -20.93 -57.57 -13.89
N ALA A 762 -20.09 -58.30 -13.14
CA ALA A 762 -19.38 -59.60 -13.27
C ALA A 762 -17.91 -59.44 -13.74
N ALA A 763 -16.87 -60.05 -13.12
CA ALA A 763 -16.79 -60.84 -11.88
C ALA A 763 -15.33 -61.05 -11.38
N ALA A 764 -15.19 -61.42 -10.09
CA ALA A 764 -14.16 -62.32 -9.48
C ALA A 764 -12.65 -61.94 -9.48
N ALA A 765 -11.79 -62.43 -8.56
CA ALA A 765 -11.97 -62.92 -7.16
C ALA A 765 -10.60 -63.21 -6.45
N ALA A 766 -10.67 -63.35 -5.11
CA ALA A 766 -9.89 -64.26 -4.24
C ALA A 766 -8.45 -63.93 -3.78
N THR A 767 -7.92 -64.41 -2.62
CA THR A 767 -8.48 -64.83 -1.29
C THR A 767 -7.30 -65.06 -0.30
N GLY A 768 -7.48 -64.80 1.01
CA GLY A 768 -6.64 -65.36 2.11
C GLY A 768 -5.98 -64.31 3.02
N ALA A 769 -6.10 -64.21 4.37
CA ALA A 769 -6.69 -64.98 5.49
C ALA A 769 -5.68 -65.68 6.45
N GLY A 770 -5.91 -65.56 7.77
CA GLY A 770 -5.04 -66.02 8.88
C GLY A 770 -4.36 -64.84 9.60
N ALA A 771 -4.71 -64.34 10.79
CA ALA A 771 -5.45 -64.82 11.98
C ALA A 771 -4.61 -65.55 13.05
N ALA A 772 -4.26 -64.84 14.13
CA ALA A 772 -3.85 -65.39 15.44
C ALA A 772 -4.01 -64.34 16.57
N ASP A 773 -4.56 -64.78 17.70
CA ASP A 773 -4.75 -64.15 19.03
C ASP A 773 -4.89 -65.36 20.01
N PRO A 774 -4.96 -65.28 21.37
CA PRO A 774 -4.91 -64.14 22.30
C PRO A 774 -3.94 -64.35 23.50
N SER A 775 -4.01 -63.49 24.54
CA SER A 775 -4.39 -63.94 25.92
C SER A 775 -4.21 -62.89 27.04
N GLY A 776 -5.30 -62.60 27.76
CA GLY A 776 -5.30 -62.21 29.19
C GLY A 776 -5.09 -60.71 29.54
N GLY A 777 -5.83 -60.13 30.50
CA GLY A 777 -6.98 -60.65 31.27
C GLY A 777 -7.37 -59.78 32.48
N ALA A 778 -8.63 -59.91 32.93
CA ALA A 778 -9.33 -59.15 34.00
C ALA A 778 -9.65 -57.66 33.67
N HIS A 779 -10.88 -57.13 33.76
CA HIS A 779 -12.02 -57.25 34.73
C HIS A 779 -11.79 -56.50 36.05
N ALA A 780 -12.72 -55.72 36.63
CA ALA A 780 -14.08 -55.27 36.21
C ALA A 780 -14.47 -54.01 37.05
N SER A 781 -14.97 -52.91 36.46
CA SER A 781 -16.39 -52.57 36.15
C SER A 781 -17.24 -51.96 37.29
N THR A 782 -17.54 -50.65 37.18
CA THR A 782 -18.79 -49.96 37.61
C THR A 782 -18.75 -48.50 37.10
N GLY A 783 -19.77 -47.92 36.45
CA GLY A 783 -21.01 -48.46 35.87
C GLY A 783 -21.83 -47.39 35.09
N SER A 784 -22.81 -47.83 34.29
CA SER A 784 -23.90 -47.04 33.66
C SER A 784 -23.59 -45.98 32.57
N SER A 785 -23.57 -46.45 31.32
CA SER A 785 -24.46 -46.11 30.18
C SER A 785 -25.50 -44.96 30.28
N PRO A 786 -26.04 -44.44 29.15
CA PRO A 786 -25.51 -44.34 27.78
C PRO A 786 -25.72 -42.94 27.12
N HIS A 787 -25.18 -42.75 25.91
CA HIS A 787 -25.24 -41.49 25.15
C HIS A 787 -26.44 -41.44 24.16
N PRO A 788 -27.11 -40.28 24.02
CA PRO A 788 -27.78 -39.93 22.77
C PRO A 788 -27.57 -38.47 22.34
N GLY A 789 -27.51 -38.24 21.02
CA GLY A 789 -27.74 -36.93 20.38
C GLY A 789 -26.58 -35.93 20.44
N ALA A 790 -25.78 -35.87 19.37
CA ALA A 790 -24.88 -34.75 19.14
C ALA A 790 -25.67 -33.49 18.74
N ALA A 791 -25.86 -32.57 19.68
CA ALA A 791 -26.27 -31.20 19.41
C ALA A 791 -25.10 -30.41 18.78
N PRO A 792 -25.35 -29.34 18.00
CA PRO A 792 -24.29 -28.59 17.34
C PRO A 792 -23.32 -27.95 18.34
N SER A 793 -22.03 -27.97 18.02
CA SER A 793 -20.97 -27.39 18.84
C SER A 793 -21.06 -25.86 18.85
N THR A 794 -21.31 -25.28 20.03
CA THR A 794 -21.24 -23.83 20.24
C THR A 794 -19.78 -23.37 20.18
N ASP A 795 -19.36 -22.84 19.04
CA ASP A 795 -18.03 -22.25 18.86
C ASP A 795 -17.91 -20.94 19.67
N PRO A 796 -16.93 -20.80 20.58
CA PRO A 796 -16.71 -19.57 21.35
C PRO A 796 -16.17 -18.40 20.51
N ALA A 797 -15.72 -18.64 19.27
CA ALA A 797 -15.19 -17.61 18.39
C ALA A 797 -15.68 -17.80 16.93
N PRO A 798 -16.96 -17.50 16.60
CA PRO A 798 -17.60 -17.80 15.30
C PRO A 798 -16.97 -17.13 14.06
N SER A 799 -15.86 -16.40 14.21
CA SER A 799 -15.07 -15.78 13.15
C SER A 799 -13.54 -15.80 13.42
N GLY A 800 -13.09 -16.50 14.46
CA GLY A 800 -11.69 -16.43 14.91
C GLY A 800 -11.28 -15.06 15.49
N ILE A 801 -12.24 -14.19 15.83
CA ILE A 801 -12.03 -12.94 16.56
C ILE A 801 -12.50 -13.15 18.02
N PRO A 802 -11.72 -12.76 19.05
CA PRO A 802 -12.13 -12.85 20.45
C PRO A 802 -13.45 -12.10 20.69
N VAL A 803 -14.45 -12.79 21.23
CA VAL A 803 -15.82 -12.27 21.37
C VAL A 803 -15.98 -11.36 22.59
N VAL A 804 -16.91 -10.40 22.49
CA VAL A 804 -17.43 -9.64 23.64
C VAL A 804 -18.25 -10.58 24.52
N GLU A 805 -18.14 -10.42 25.85
CA GLU A 805 -18.90 -11.20 26.82
C GLU A 805 -19.58 -10.31 27.87
N ASN A 806 -20.53 -10.90 28.61
CA ASN A 806 -21.16 -10.32 29.81
C ASN A 806 -21.81 -8.94 29.60
N LEU A 807 -22.50 -8.75 28.48
CA LEU A 807 -23.23 -7.52 28.15
C LEU A 807 -24.42 -7.28 29.11
N ALA A 808 -24.24 -6.32 30.00
CA ALA A 808 -25.24 -5.82 30.92
C ALA A 808 -25.48 -4.32 30.74
N ILE A 809 -26.62 -3.83 31.23
CA ILE A 809 -26.93 -2.40 31.35
C ILE A 809 -26.72 -2.02 32.82
N ARG A 810 -25.98 -0.93 33.08
CA ARG A 810 -25.73 -0.42 34.44
C ARG A 810 -26.02 1.07 34.48
N GLY A 811 -27.21 1.42 34.97
CA GLY A 811 -27.72 2.78 34.84
C GLY A 811 -27.95 3.12 33.37
N ASP A 812 -27.30 4.18 32.87
CA ASP A 812 -27.47 4.67 31.50
C ASP A 812 -26.29 4.33 30.57
N VAL A 813 -25.57 3.23 30.84
CA VAL A 813 -24.48 2.71 30.00
C VAL A 813 -24.52 1.20 29.84
N LEU A 814 -24.08 0.74 28.66
CA LEU A 814 -23.73 -0.65 28.39
C LEU A 814 -22.37 -0.97 29.04
N THR A 815 -22.30 -2.06 29.79
CA THR A 815 -21.04 -2.60 30.34
C THR A 815 -20.89 -4.06 29.91
N PHE A 816 -19.75 -4.39 29.34
CA PHE A 816 -19.37 -5.71 28.85
C PHE A 816 -17.86 -5.92 29.06
N ASP A 817 -17.42 -7.17 29.02
CA ASP A 817 -15.99 -7.48 29.11
C ASP A 817 -15.32 -7.27 27.74
N TRP A 818 -14.27 -6.44 27.73
CA TRP A 818 -13.63 -6.01 26.49
C TRP A 818 -12.61 -7.07 26.02
N PRO A 819 -12.68 -7.58 24.77
CA PRO A 819 -11.86 -8.70 24.36
C PRO A 819 -10.38 -8.33 24.18
N LEU A 820 -9.47 -9.21 24.60
CA LEU A 820 -8.04 -9.01 24.40
C LEU A 820 -7.69 -8.96 22.91
N GLY A 821 -6.83 -8.01 22.52
CA GLY A 821 -6.43 -7.78 21.13
C GLY A 821 -7.47 -7.04 20.25
N VAL A 822 -8.70 -6.83 20.73
CA VAL A 822 -9.73 -6.06 20.02
C VAL A 822 -9.60 -4.57 20.38
N THR A 823 -9.61 -3.69 19.39
CA THR A 823 -9.51 -2.22 19.58
C THR A 823 -10.82 -1.48 19.35
N GLU A 824 -11.73 -2.06 18.56
CA GLU A 824 -13.02 -1.49 18.17
C GLU A 824 -14.09 -2.61 18.18
N VAL A 825 -15.34 -2.30 18.54
CA VAL A 825 -16.50 -3.21 18.49
C VAL A 825 -17.66 -2.55 17.75
N MET A 826 -18.56 -3.34 17.18
CA MET A 826 -19.80 -2.88 16.57
C MET A 826 -20.97 -3.12 17.53
N VAL A 827 -21.65 -2.06 17.95
CA VAL A 827 -22.89 -2.13 18.72
C VAL A 827 -24.06 -2.06 17.74
N VAL A 828 -25.02 -2.97 17.87
CA VAL A 828 -26.11 -3.18 16.90
C VAL A 828 -27.44 -3.25 17.65
N VAL A 829 -28.41 -2.44 17.24
CA VAL A 829 -29.66 -2.22 18.02
C VAL A 829 -30.91 -2.23 17.13
N ARG A 830 -31.96 -2.91 17.60
CA ARG A 830 -33.31 -2.97 17.00
C ARG A 830 -34.37 -2.68 18.07
N THR A 831 -35.50 -2.09 17.70
CA THR A 831 -36.63 -1.83 18.63
C THR A 831 -37.70 -2.92 18.59
N ASP A 832 -37.77 -3.70 17.51
CA ASP A 832 -38.80 -4.70 17.23
C ASP A 832 -38.43 -6.11 17.71
N SER A 833 -37.17 -6.51 17.54
CA SER A 833 -36.70 -7.88 17.73
C SER A 833 -35.18 -7.95 18.00
N PRO A 834 -34.62 -9.07 18.49
CA PRO A 834 -33.17 -9.20 18.68
C PRO A 834 -32.40 -9.18 17.36
N PRO A 835 -31.35 -8.34 17.20
CA PRO A 835 -30.53 -8.30 15.98
C PRO A 835 -29.97 -9.67 15.62
N VAL A 836 -30.15 -10.11 14.37
CA VAL A 836 -29.78 -11.48 13.97
C VAL A 836 -28.27 -11.59 13.76
N ALA A 837 -27.72 -10.69 12.93
CA ALA A 837 -26.31 -10.61 12.55
C ALA A 837 -25.76 -9.17 12.68
N PRO A 838 -24.44 -8.94 12.65
CA PRO A 838 -23.86 -7.61 12.83
C PRO A 838 -24.04 -6.64 11.65
N ASP A 839 -24.49 -7.18 10.51
CA ASP A 839 -24.86 -6.51 9.26
C ASP A 839 -26.40 -6.51 9.02
N ASP A 840 -27.19 -6.79 10.06
CA ASP A 840 -28.66 -6.76 10.05
C ASP A 840 -29.20 -5.41 9.53
N PRO A 841 -29.91 -5.38 8.39
CA PRO A 841 -30.23 -4.14 7.68
C PRO A 841 -31.34 -3.30 8.34
N ASP A 842 -32.15 -3.91 9.21
CA ASP A 842 -33.15 -3.17 9.99
C ASP A 842 -32.54 -2.62 11.30
N ALA A 843 -31.30 -3.00 11.63
CA ALA A 843 -30.64 -2.64 12.87
C ALA A 843 -29.80 -1.36 12.72
N ARG A 844 -29.87 -0.50 13.73
CA ARG A 844 -28.96 0.64 13.85
C ARG A 844 -27.62 0.16 14.42
N ALA A 845 -26.61 0.08 13.58
CA ALA A 845 -25.25 -0.26 13.95
C ALA A 845 -24.35 0.99 14.10
N TRP A 846 -23.46 1.01 15.11
CA TRP A 846 -22.36 1.97 15.18
C TRP A 846 -21.13 1.37 15.86
N LYS A 847 -19.96 1.93 15.50
CA LYS A 847 -18.67 1.51 16.05
C LYS A 847 -18.38 2.20 17.38
N LEU A 848 -17.93 1.43 18.36
CA LEU A 848 -17.45 1.88 19.67
C LEU A 848 -15.97 1.48 19.81
N THR A 849 -15.10 2.40 20.26
CA THR A 849 -13.66 2.13 20.42
C THR A 849 -13.32 1.91 21.90
N ASN A 850 -12.27 1.13 22.17
CA ASN A 850 -11.85 0.82 23.54
C ASN A 850 -11.55 2.12 24.32
N THR A 851 -10.85 3.06 23.70
CA THR A 851 -10.57 4.40 24.26
C THR A 851 -11.85 5.17 24.62
N ARG A 852 -12.89 5.12 23.79
CA ARG A 852 -14.16 5.81 24.10
C ARG A 852 -14.93 5.10 25.21
N TYR A 853 -14.97 3.78 25.19
CA TYR A 853 -15.57 2.94 26.24
C TYR A 853 -14.93 3.20 27.62
N GLN A 854 -13.60 3.31 27.67
CA GLN A 854 -12.86 3.68 28.89
C GLN A 854 -13.16 5.09 29.37
N ILE A 855 -13.23 6.08 28.46
CA ILE A 855 -13.52 7.49 28.81
C ILE A 855 -14.95 7.68 29.32
N ASP A 856 -15.94 7.02 28.71
CA ASP A 856 -17.36 7.15 29.09
C ASP A 856 -17.78 6.25 30.26
N GLY A 857 -16.91 5.34 30.71
CA GLY A 857 -17.20 4.33 31.73
C GLY A 857 -18.14 3.22 31.26
N GLY A 858 -18.30 3.06 29.94
CA GLY A 858 -19.26 2.16 29.30
C GLY A 858 -19.60 2.60 27.87
N GLY A 859 -20.40 1.80 27.18
CA GLY A 859 -20.96 2.15 25.88
C GLY A 859 -22.25 2.96 26.04
N ARG A 860 -22.28 4.20 25.56
CA ARG A 860 -23.50 5.02 25.59
C ARG A 860 -24.42 4.70 24.41
N LEU A 861 -25.71 4.57 24.70
CA LEU A 861 -26.77 4.48 23.69
C LEU A 861 -27.05 5.89 23.15
N PRO A 862 -27.13 6.11 21.83
CA PRO A 862 -27.62 7.36 21.27
C PRO A 862 -29.03 7.69 21.78
N ALA A 863 -29.26 8.94 22.21
CA ALA A 863 -30.48 9.37 22.91
C ALA A 863 -31.74 9.42 22.02
N ASP A 864 -31.57 9.25 20.71
CA ASP A 864 -32.60 9.15 19.68
C ASP A 864 -33.06 7.70 19.42
N ILE A 865 -32.54 6.70 20.14
CA ILE A 865 -33.02 5.31 20.09
C ILE A 865 -34.20 5.13 21.07
N PRO A 866 -35.41 4.77 20.59
CA PRO A 866 -36.55 4.48 21.47
C PRO A 866 -36.29 3.27 22.37
N ARG A 867 -36.87 3.29 23.57
CA ARG A 867 -36.92 2.16 24.49
C ARG A 867 -38.36 1.60 24.56
N PRO A 868 -38.57 0.29 24.70
CA PRO A 868 -37.54 -0.75 24.83
C PRO A 868 -36.81 -1.05 23.52
N CYS A 869 -35.57 -1.54 23.61
CA CYS A 869 -34.79 -2.00 22.45
C CYS A 869 -33.95 -3.25 22.77
N HIS A 870 -33.60 -4.01 21.74
CA HIS A 870 -32.71 -5.16 21.79
C HIS A 870 -31.33 -4.79 21.25
N ILE A 871 -30.29 -5.23 21.95
CA ILE A 871 -28.91 -4.79 21.73
C ILE A 871 -28.00 -6.01 21.62
N ALA A 872 -27.10 -6.00 20.64
CA ALA A 872 -26.05 -7.00 20.50
C ALA A 872 -24.71 -6.34 20.13
N ILE A 873 -23.59 -6.92 20.54
CA ILE A 873 -22.25 -6.36 20.28
C ILE A 873 -21.33 -7.40 19.62
N ALA A 874 -20.78 -7.05 18.46
CA ALA A 874 -19.85 -7.88 17.70
C ALA A 874 -18.43 -7.31 17.79
N SER A 875 -17.45 -8.18 18.04
CA SER A 875 -16.03 -7.79 18.02
C SER A 875 -15.58 -7.46 16.60
N THR A 876 -14.55 -6.61 16.47
CA THR A 876 -13.91 -6.32 15.17
C THR A 876 -12.39 -6.49 15.24
N ARG A 877 -11.79 -6.80 14.09
CA ARG A 877 -10.34 -6.86 13.87
C ARG A 877 -9.98 -5.92 12.74
N ARG A 878 -8.93 -5.12 12.92
CA ARG A 878 -8.28 -4.45 11.79
C ARG A 878 -7.30 -5.39 11.13
N GLU A 879 -7.47 -5.63 9.85
CA GLU A 879 -6.47 -6.33 9.04
C GLU A 879 -5.28 -5.40 8.74
N PRO A 880 -4.09 -5.92 8.37
CA PRO A 880 -2.90 -5.11 8.13
C PRO A 880 -3.04 -4.04 7.03
N ASN A 881 -4.04 -4.15 6.16
CA ASN A 881 -4.39 -3.16 5.14
C ASN A 881 -5.32 -2.03 5.65
N GLY A 882 -5.61 -1.99 6.96
CA GLY A 882 -6.46 -1.00 7.60
C GLY A 882 -7.96 -1.28 7.55
N MET A 883 -8.40 -2.31 6.80
CA MET A 883 -9.81 -2.71 6.69
C MET A 883 -10.33 -3.27 8.01
N LEU A 884 -11.60 -2.99 8.33
CA LEU A 884 -12.25 -3.43 9.57
C LEU A 884 -13.12 -4.67 9.32
N THR A 885 -12.63 -5.84 9.71
CA THR A 885 -13.40 -7.09 9.71
C THR A 885 -14.29 -7.14 10.96
N VAL A 886 -15.61 -7.22 10.79
CA VAL A 886 -16.56 -7.48 11.88
C VAL A 886 -16.74 -8.99 12.03
N ALA A 887 -16.90 -9.49 13.26
CA ALA A 887 -17.29 -10.89 13.48
C ALA A 887 -18.61 -11.21 12.77
N VAL A 888 -18.79 -12.44 12.25
CA VAL A 888 -20.00 -12.84 11.49
C VAL A 888 -21.23 -13.11 12.38
N GLY A 889 -21.15 -12.84 13.68
CA GLY A 889 -22.18 -13.17 14.64
C GLY A 889 -21.86 -12.65 16.04
N PHE A 890 -22.84 -12.78 16.94
CA PHE A 890 -22.78 -12.33 18.32
C PHE A 890 -22.72 -13.52 19.28
N ALA A 891 -21.85 -13.47 20.29
CA ALA A 891 -21.86 -14.44 21.39
C ALA A 891 -23.18 -14.37 22.19
N SER A 892 -23.55 -15.46 22.87
CA SER A 892 -24.80 -15.54 23.64
C SER A 892 -24.85 -14.52 24.79
N SER A 893 -23.71 -14.25 25.43
CA SER A 893 -23.55 -13.23 26.48
C SER A 893 -23.29 -11.81 25.94
N ALA A 894 -23.18 -11.63 24.62
CA ALA A 894 -23.02 -10.33 23.96
C ALA A 894 -24.36 -9.70 23.53
N ARG A 895 -25.47 -10.12 24.14
CA ARG A 895 -26.85 -9.78 23.75
C ARG A 895 -27.65 -9.38 24.99
N THR A 896 -28.44 -8.31 24.91
CA THR A 896 -29.30 -7.86 26.01
C THR A 896 -30.55 -7.13 25.50
N ARG A 897 -31.49 -6.79 26.40
CA ARG A 897 -32.68 -5.98 26.12
C ARG A 897 -32.72 -4.81 27.11
N TRP A 898 -32.82 -3.61 26.59
CA TRP A 898 -32.93 -2.37 27.36
C TRP A 898 -34.41 -2.01 27.51
N GLU A 899 -34.97 -2.24 28.69
CA GLU A 899 -36.30 -1.73 29.11
C GLU A 899 -36.17 -0.28 29.60
N ALA A 900 -37.21 0.54 29.38
CA ALA A 900 -37.19 2.01 29.48
C ALA A 900 -36.41 2.64 30.66
#